data_AF-A0A1M7RI51-F1
#
_entry.id   AF-A0A1M7RI51-F1
#
_cell.length_a   1.000
_cell.length_b   1.000
_cell.length_c   1.000
_cell.angle_alpha   90.00
_cell.angle_beta   90.00
_cell.angle_gamma   90.00
#
_symmetry.space_group_name_H-M   'P 1'
#
loop_
_entity.id
_entity.type
_entity.pdbx_description
1 polymer ?
#
loop_
_entity_poly.entity_id
_entity_poly.type
_entity_poly.pdbx_seq_one_letter_code
_entity_poly.pdbx_strand_id
1 'polypeptide(L)'
;MTTEPAFEPFDEEWARDTEAPREPGPEVLSEVRARYGYRCPACAAILGDVPEVGADGRYVRRPALCLEVGSPVDRRHTWRLSVVGNHTATRKSYQPAFHPNSIEHTYILCGNGHIFPYSAALGENEKHFGVHYWNTVAAMGPVASGKTYLLTRMLDQSLTHVGDFPGGRRDDRVTVRTYAGAPLEDYTLNQRRAQYDATLTTGQPMGATVAQSLAPYQILNSLVSPVMYDAVIELLRETVTETMVDETSWGTMPPQPIMLRTRVGDGAAGRHGWTCVVDLAGEFFEDRDERSAVGTVRERAVLRGYNALVWAIDPLLEAQVFDRFARSALEAQEPGSYDRLLRGSLRPGATSDDPDAENFTRTVRAQRRRVQRTIAQRITKLEGEFLTDDHSRVRLLVAVSKVDIIRLALEKTMDRAPARLDDIGKRGAFKAGIVHYLDHVARNVGEVYHPDPDCAELLRRLDVRLVADEYVLRERLSDLADSLLDHYSDAERFWHLVEEGSATDVRLGADPDDPYYDGPVLHVPSVGEHLRRALQPGPADQAGRAGADDPLLTRDLVMSAMGCGLVFALGYGEAMVGLMSMPWADVRVFLCSPLAATPQESPGRDRPTMDPFDDTVDFADTVDRSASLTQLLLRVLRGVL
;
A
#
# COMPACT_ATOMS: atom_id res chain seq x y z
N MET A 1 16.40 -21.99 59.07
CA MET A 1 17.33 -20.86 59.18
C MET A 1 18.27 -20.96 58.00
N THR A 2 18.24 -19.91 57.19
CA THR A 2 18.72 -19.82 55.81
C THR A 2 20.24 -19.71 55.73
N THR A 3 20.82 -20.47 54.80
CA THR A 3 22.22 -20.38 54.37
C THR A 3 22.41 -19.18 53.44
N GLU A 4 23.27 -18.23 53.83
CA GLU A 4 23.82 -17.21 52.93
C GLU A 4 24.80 -17.86 51.95
N PRO A 5 24.75 -17.55 50.64
CA PRO A 5 25.86 -17.80 49.74
C PRO A 5 26.82 -16.61 49.73
N ALA A 6 28.11 -16.93 49.76
CA ALA A 6 29.23 -16.02 49.61
C ALA A 6 29.15 -15.25 48.28
N PHE A 7 29.30 -13.93 48.36
CA PHE A 7 29.56 -13.06 47.22
C PHE A 7 31.00 -13.28 46.76
N GLU A 8 31.17 -13.86 45.56
CA GLU A 8 32.41 -13.68 44.79
C GLU A 8 32.43 -12.25 44.23
N PRO A 9 33.57 -11.55 44.27
CA PRO A 9 33.68 -10.22 43.68
C PRO A 9 33.61 -10.36 42.15
N PHE A 10 32.60 -9.75 41.55
CA PHE A 10 32.51 -9.57 40.11
C PHE A 10 33.74 -8.78 39.64
N ASP A 11 34.49 -9.35 38.69
CA ASP A 11 35.60 -8.72 38.00
C ASP A 11 35.19 -7.35 37.43
N GLU A 12 35.94 -6.31 37.79
CA GLU A 12 35.81 -4.91 37.36
C GLU A 12 36.16 -4.69 35.85
N GLU A 13 36.08 -5.71 35.00
CA GLU A 13 36.45 -5.63 33.58
C GLU A 13 35.26 -5.51 32.61
N TRP A 14 34.03 -5.34 33.12
CA TRP A 14 32.83 -5.05 32.31
C TRP A 14 32.45 -3.56 32.23
N ALA A 15 33.25 -2.67 32.84
CA ALA A 15 32.96 -1.23 32.93
C ALA A 15 33.71 -0.35 31.91
N ARG A 16 34.18 -0.91 30.78
CA ARG A 16 35.02 -0.17 29.81
C ARG A 16 34.54 -0.07 28.35
N ASP A 17 33.28 -0.38 28.07
CA ASP A 17 32.65 -0.03 26.77
C ASP A 17 31.31 0.72 26.95
N THR A 18 31.18 1.54 27.99
CA THR A 18 30.21 2.64 27.97
C THR A 18 30.81 3.77 27.12
N GLU A 19 30.73 3.64 25.79
CA GLU A 19 30.82 4.82 24.93
C GLU A 19 29.81 5.84 25.46
N ALA A 20 30.29 7.02 25.88
CA ALA A 20 29.41 8.14 26.16
C ALA A 20 28.47 8.33 24.95
N PRO A 21 27.18 8.70 25.15
CA PRO A 21 26.28 8.96 24.03
C PRO A 21 26.98 9.97 23.12
N ARG A 22 27.37 9.55 21.90
CA ARG A 22 27.99 10.44 20.94
C ARG A 22 27.03 11.60 20.76
N GLU A 23 27.46 12.80 21.16
CA GLU A 23 26.74 14.00 20.81
C GLU A 23 26.60 13.98 19.29
N PRO A 24 25.38 14.09 18.75
CA PRO A 24 25.19 14.05 17.30
C PRO A 24 26.11 15.15 16.75
N GLY A 25 27.06 14.80 15.88
CA GLY A 25 27.98 15.75 15.24
C GLY A 25 27.65 15.91 13.76
N PRO A 26 28.55 16.52 12.95
CA PRO A 26 28.45 16.51 11.49
C PRO A 26 28.28 15.10 10.89
N GLU A 27 28.79 14.09 11.61
CA GLU A 27 28.63 12.67 11.29
C GLU A 27 27.17 12.25 11.17
N VAL A 28 26.26 12.83 11.99
CA VAL A 28 24.83 12.52 11.95
C VAL A 28 24.19 12.97 10.64
N LEU A 29 24.59 14.09 10.06
CA LEU A 29 24.10 14.47 8.73
C LEU A 29 24.53 13.46 7.67
N SER A 30 25.79 13.00 7.73
CA SER A 30 26.28 11.98 6.80
C SER A 30 25.54 10.65 6.96
N GLU A 31 25.23 10.26 8.21
CA GLU A 31 24.45 9.06 8.50
C GLU A 31 22.99 9.20 8.09
N VAL A 32 22.34 10.34 8.37
CA VAL A 32 20.95 10.59 7.94
C VAL A 32 20.88 10.64 6.41
N ARG A 33 21.84 11.28 5.75
CA ARG A 33 21.93 11.29 4.29
C ARG A 33 22.12 9.89 3.71
N ALA A 34 23.03 9.11 4.29
CA ALA A 34 23.27 7.73 3.87
C ALA A 34 22.05 6.83 4.14
N ARG A 35 21.33 7.08 5.24
CA ARG A 35 20.18 6.29 5.64
C ARG A 35 18.92 6.67 4.90
N TYR A 36 18.56 7.95 4.77
CA TYR A 36 17.24 8.44 4.30
C TYR A 36 17.31 9.36 3.07
N GLY A 37 18.50 9.76 2.63
CA GLY A 37 18.67 10.79 1.60
C GLY A 37 18.49 12.23 2.12
N TYR A 38 18.51 13.19 1.19
CA TYR A 38 18.53 14.63 1.51
C TYR A 38 17.15 15.20 1.87
N ARG A 39 16.10 14.64 1.28
CA ARG A 39 14.74 15.18 1.33
C ARG A 39 13.79 14.12 1.84
N CYS A 40 12.80 14.54 2.61
CA CYS A 40 11.68 13.69 3.01
C CYS A 40 10.97 13.20 1.74
N PRO A 41 10.79 11.89 1.57
CA PRO A 41 10.23 11.39 0.33
C PRO A 41 8.70 11.52 0.28
N ALA A 42 8.04 11.87 1.40
CA ALA A 42 6.60 12.17 1.44
C ALA A 42 6.26 13.64 1.13
N CYS A 43 7.13 14.60 1.45
CA CYS A 43 6.83 16.02 1.29
C CYS A 43 7.97 16.89 0.74
N ALA A 44 9.09 16.28 0.35
CA ALA A 44 10.30 16.93 -0.16
C ALA A 44 10.95 17.95 0.81
N ALA A 45 10.54 18.00 2.08
CA ALA A 45 11.19 18.83 3.11
C ALA A 45 12.63 18.37 3.37
N ILE A 46 13.44 19.23 3.99
CA ILE A 46 14.82 18.87 4.39
C ILE A 46 14.80 17.70 5.36
N LEU A 47 15.68 16.71 5.13
CA LEU A 47 15.84 15.53 5.99
C LEU A 47 17.31 15.26 6.32
N GLY A 48 18.14 14.90 5.34
CA GLY A 48 19.58 14.61 5.49
C GLY A 48 20.49 15.71 4.94
N ASP A 49 20.05 16.97 4.98
CA ASP A 49 20.81 18.11 4.45
C ASP A 49 20.72 19.30 5.41
N VAL A 50 21.68 20.23 5.30
CA VAL A 50 21.67 21.48 6.06
C VAL A 50 21.06 22.57 5.18
N PRO A 51 20.00 23.27 5.63
CA PRO A 51 19.48 24.39 4.87
C PRO A 51 20.53 25.49 4.69
N GLU A 52 20.41 26.26 3.61
CA GLU A 52 21.16 27.50 3.44
C GLU A 52 20.88 28.47 4.60
N VAL A 53 21.93 29.19 5.02
CA VAL A 53 21.85 30.22 6.06
C VAL A 53 21.73 31.59 5.39
N GLY A 54 20.73 32.35 5.80
CA GLY A 54 20.46 33.70 5.34
C GLY A 54 21.41 34.74 5.94
N ALA A 55 21.24 35.99 5.50
CA ALA A 55 22.09 37.11 5.95
C ALA A 55 21.95 37.43 7.45
N ASP A 56 20.86 37.02 8.09
CA ASP A 56 20.59 37.15 9.52
C ASP A 56 21.20 36.02 10.37
N GLY A 57 21.93 35.09 9.74
CA GLY A 57 22.53 33.93 10.42
C GLY A 57 21.53 32.81 10.71
N ARG A 58 20.29 32.89 10.20
CA ARG A 58 19.24 31.88 10.38
C ARG A 58 19.01 31.07 9.11
N TYR A 59 18.44 29.88 9.23
CA TYR A 59 18.13 29.05 8.08
C TYR A 59 16.98 29.64 7.24
N VAL A 60 17.17 29.67 5.91
CA VAL A 60 16.14 30.14 4.96
C VAL A 60 15.06 29.09 4.69
N ARG A 61 15.22 27.88 5.23
CA ARG A 61 14.23 26.78 5.22
C ARG A 61 14.27 26.04 6.54
N ARG A 62 13.18 25.37 6.89
CA ARG A 62 13.10 24.53 8.10
C ARG A 62 14.13 23.39 8.06
N PRO A 63 15.04 23.29 9.03
CA PRO A 63 15.99 22.19 9.11
C PRO A 63 15.29 20.91 9.57
N ALA A 64 15.96 19.77 9.38
CA ALA A 64 15.58 18.55 10.07
C ALA A 64 15.89 18.67 11.57
N LEU A 65 15.09 17.99 12.40
CA LEU A 65 15.24 17.97 13.85
C LEU A 65 15.56 16.55 14.32
N CYS A 66 16.38 16.41 15.35
CA CYS A 66 16.63 15.15 16.04
C CYS A 66 15.84 15.15 17.34
N LEU A 67 14.95 14.16 17.49
CA LEU A 67 14.15 13.92 18.68
C LEU A 67 14.64 12.66 19.38
N GLU A 68 15.18 12.81 20.58
CA GLU A 68 15.54 11.72 21.46
C GLU A 68 14.45 11.56 22.52
N VAL A 69 13.93 10.35 22.64
CA VAL A 69 12.84 9.99 23.55
C VAL A 69 13.37 8.94 24.51
N GLY A 70 13.26 9.23 25.80
CA GLY A 70 13.62 8.30 26.85
C GLY A 70 12.42 7.61 27.49
N SER A 71 12.71 6.78 28.50
CA SER A 71 11.69 6.00 29.20
C SER A 71 10.53 6.85 29.73
N PRO A 72 9.30 6.32 29.72
CA PRO A 72 8.15 7.02 30.27
C PRO A 72 8.20 7.07 31.81
N VAL A 73 7.90 8.23 32.38
CA VAL A 73 7.65 8.45 33.82
C VAL A 73 6.22 8.99 33.93
N ASP A 74 5.36 8.31 34.69
CA ASP A 74 3.93 8.67 34.83
C ASP A 74 3.21 8.84 33.48
N ARG A 75 3.47 7.93 32.53
CA ARG A 75 2.93 7.92 31.15
C ARG A 75 3.40 9.10 30.28
N ARG A 76 4.42 9.85 30.68
CA ARG A 76 5.05 10.91 29.86
C ARG A 76 6.50 10.56 29.58
N HIS A 77 6.95 10.72 28.36
CA HIS A 77 8.34 10.45 28.02
C HIS A 77 9.24 11.62 28.41
N THR A 78 10.46 11.29 28.82
CA THR A 78 11.55 12.28 28.80
C THR A 78 11.97 12.52 27.36
N TRP A 79 12.36 13.74 27.00
CA TRP A 79 12.73 14.03 25.61
C TRP A 79 13.74 15.16 25.46
N ARG A 80 14.51 15.12 24.37
CA ARG A 80 15.39 16.19 23.90
C ARG A 80 15.19 16.38 22.40
N LEU A 81 15.07 17.63 21.97
CA LEU A 81 14.89 18.04 20.59
C LEU A 81 16.05 18.97 20.19
N SER A 82 16.72 18.69 19.09
CA SER A 82 17.84 19.51 18.58
C SER A 82 17.77 19.66 17.07
N VAL A 83 18.48 20.64 16.51
CA VAL A 83 18.62 20.78 15.05
C VAL A 83 19.69 19.82 14.54
N VAL A 84 19.38 19.07 13.47
CA VAL A 84 20.36 18.15 12.85
C VAL A 84 21.51 18.98 12.26
N GLY A 85 22.75 18.69 12.69
CA GLY A 85 23.95 19.41 12.28
C GLY A 85 24.22 20.73 13.02
N ASN A 86 23.36 21.12 13.96
CA ASN A 86 23.60 22.27 14.83
C ASN A 86 23.02 22.03 16.25
N HIS A 87 23.89 21.63 17.16
CA HIS A 87 23.50 21.14 18.50
C HIS A 87 23.34 22.24 19.53
N THR A 88 23.70 23.48 19.19
CA THR A 88 23.56 24.62 20.11
C THR A 88 22.10 25.02 20.34
N ALA A 89 21.23 24.77 19.36
CA ALA A 89 19.79 24.99 19.48
C ALA A 89 19.10 23.69 19.92
N THR A 90 18.80 23.59 21.21
CA THR A 90 18.21 22.40 21.83
C THR A 90 17.06 22.76 22.78
N ARG A 91 16.04 21.91 22.84
CA ARG A 91 14.96 21.91 23.83
C ARG A 91 14.90 20.56 24.53
N LYS A 92 14.43 20.52 25.77
CA LYS A 92 14.32 19.27 26.54
C LYS A 92 13.16 19.32 27.53
N SER A 93 12.68 18.15 27.92
CA SER A 93 11.69 18.00 28.97
C SER A 93 12.28 18.34 30.35
N TYR A 94 11.49 19.04 31.17
CA TYR A 94 11.83 19.32 32.58
C TYR A 94 10.96 18.52 33.55
N GLN A 95 9.80 18.04 33.11
CA GLN A 95 8.86 17.24 33.90
C GLN A 95 8.18 16.17 33.00
N PRO A 96 8.70 14.93 32.98
CA PRO A 96 9.91 14.46 33.67
C PRO A 96 11.20 15.07 33.08
N ALA A 97 12.23 15.23 33.89
CA ALA A 97 13.50 15.84 33.45
C ALA A 97 14.28 14.88 32.52
N PHE A 98 14.76 15.40 31.39
CA PHE A 98 15.56 14.62 30.44
C PHE A 98 16.93 14.23 31.00
N HIS A 99 17.32 12.97 30.79
CA HIS A 99 18.63 12.44 31.11
C HIS A 99 19.25 11.76 29.86
N PRO A 100 20.49 12.09 29.45
CA PRO A 100 21.10 11.50 28.25
C PRO A 100 21.22 9.98 28.28
N ASN A 101 21.39 9.39 29.46
CA ASN A 101 21.52 7.94 29.60
C ASN A 101 20.18 7.18 29.59
N SER A 102 19.04 7.88 29.49
CA SER A 102 17.71 7.25 29.48
C SER A 102 17.09 7.20 28.08
N ILE A 103 17.85 7.50 27.03
CA ILE A 103 17.34 7.50 25.65
C ILE A 103 17.05 6.06 25.23
N GLU A 104 15.80 5.80 24.86
CA GLU A 104 15.35 4.50 24.32
C GLU A 104 15.25 4.55 22.80
N HIS A 105 14.80 5.70 22.28
CA HIS A 105 14.54 5.89 20.86
C HIS A 105 15.06 7.23 20.38
N THR A 106 15.63 7.25 19.18
CA THR A 106 16.01 8.46 18.48
C THR A 106 15.26 8.53 17.16
N TYR A 107 14.73 9.69 16.83
CA TYR A 107 13.98 9.97 15.61
C TYR A 107 14.56 11.21 14.92
N ILE A 108 14.50 11.21 13.59
CA ILE A 108 14.70 12.38 12.76
C ILE A 108 13.34 12.87 12.29
N LEU A 109 13.07 14.15 12.50
CA LEU A 109 11.90 14.84 11.98
C LEU A 109 12.33 15.64 10.76
N CYS A 110 11.67 15.47 9.62
CA CYS A 110 11.93 16.34 8.48
C CYS A 110 11.53 17.79 8.80
N GLY A 111 11.92 18.76 7.97
CA GLY A 111 11.56 20.17 8.18
C GLY A 111 10.06 20.47 8.26
N ASN A 112 9.20 19.57 7.78
CA ASN A 112 7.74 19.65 7.93
C ASN A 112 7.15 18.75 9.02
N GLY A 113 7.99 17.97 9.73
CA GLY A 113 7.61 17.23 10.94
C GLY A 113 7.40 15.73 10.78
N HIS A 114 7.51 15.14 9.59
CA HIS A 114 7.41 13.68 9.43
C HIS A 114 8.47 12.95 10.25
N ILE A 115 8.03 11.92 10.97
CA ILE A 115 8.82 11.19 11.96
C ILE A 115 9.47 9.99 11.29
N PHE A 116 10.80 9.91 11.37
CA PHE A 116 11.60 8.79 10.89
C PHE A 116 12.45 8.26 12.05
N PRO A 117 12.46 6.97 12.35
CA PRO A 117 13.32 6.44 13.42
C PRO A 117 14.77 6.46 12.95
N TYR A 118 15.67 7.04 13.75
CA TYR A 118 17.09 7.22 13.46
C TYR A 118 17.86 5.89 13.57
N SER A 119 17.60 5.13 14.64
CA SER A 119 18.20 3.82 14.88
C SER A 119 17.09 2.76 14.97
N ALA A 120 17.04 1.84 14.01
CA ALA A 120 16.16 0.69 14.14
C ALA A 120 16.89 -0.43 14.89
N ALA A 121 16.41 -0.79 16.07
CA ALA A 121 16.61 -2.13 16.60
C ALA A 121 15.54 -3.03 15.99
N LEU A 122 15.91 -4.20 15.45
CA LEU A 122 14.96 -5.17 14.89
C LEU A 122 14.54 -6.21 15.93
N GLY A 123 14.08 -5.72 17.07
CA GLY A 123 13.73 -6.54 18.23
C GLY A 123 14.80 -6.55 19.31
N GLU A 124 14.55 -7.30 20.39
CA GLU A 124 15.29 -7.24 21.65
C GLU A 124 16.79 -7.59 21.56
N ASN A 125 17.26 -8.18 20.45
CA ASN A 125 18.64 -8.69 20.31
C ASN A 125 19.39 -8.25 19.03
N GLU A 126 18.77 -7.54 18.08
CA GLU A 126 19.46 -7.12 16.84
C GLU A 126 19.99 -5.68 16.99
N LYS A 127 21.31 -5.54 17.20
CA LYS A 127 22.03 -4.26 17.19
C LYS A 127 21.89 -3.57 15.83
N HIS A 128 21.87 -2.23 15.87
CA HIS A 128 21.78 -1.28 14.77
C HIS A 128 22.27 -1.80 13.39
N PHE A 129 21.40 -1.77 12.40
CA PHE A 129 21.72 -2.13 11.02
C PHE A 129 21.59 -0.91 10.09
N GLY A 130 22.35 -0.91 9.00
CA GLY A 130 22.25 0.11 7.95
C GLY A 130 21.02 -0.10 7.07
N VAL A 131 20.35 0.99 6.71
CA VAL A 131 19.29 0.95 5.69
C VAL A 131 19.92 0.84 4.32
N HIS A 132 19.57 -0.21 3.58
CA HIS A 132 20.08 -0.49 2.25
C HIS A 132 19.19 0.10 1.14
N TYR A 133 17.90 0.30 1.39
CA TYR A 133 16.98 0.87 0.39
C TYR A 133 15.80 1.63 1.01
N TRP A 134 15.24 2.57 0.24
CA TRP A 134 14.05 3.36 0.57
C TRP A 134 13.00 3.31 -0.51
N ASN A 135 11.77 3.07 -0.08
CA ASN A 135 10.62 2.95 -0.94
C ASN A 135 9.51 3.89 -0.48
N THR A 136 8.87 4.57 -1.42
CA THR A 136 7.68 5.37 -1.13
C THR A 136 6.51 4.98 -2.00
N VAL A 137 5.38 4.75 -1.34
CA VAL A 137 4.16 4.29 -1.98
C VAL A 137 3.02 5.22 -1.60
N ALA A 138 2.21 5.62 -2.57
CA ALA A 138 0.98 6.34 -2.32
C ALA A 138 -0.23 5.52 -2.73
N ALA A 139 -1.20 5.39 -1.82
CA ALA A 139 -2.51 4.83 -2.11
C ALA A 139 -3.55 5.92 -2.32
N MET A 140 -4.17 5.92 -3.49
CA MET A 140 -5.08 6.95 -3.99
C MET A 140 -6.45 6.34 -4.27
N GLY A 141 -7.50 7.03 -3.86
CA GLY A 141 -8.88 6.63 -4.13
C GLY A 141 -9.85 7.54 -3.40
N PRO A 142 -11.12 7.64 -3.85
CA PRO A 142 -12.11 8.45 -3.17
C PRO A 142 -12.37 7.93 -1.75
N VAL A 143 -12.93 8.79 -0.89
CA VAL A 143 -13.43 8.37 0.43
C VAL A 143 -14.37 7.18 0.28
N ALA A 144 -14.24 6.21 1.18
CA ALA A 144 -15.04 4.98 1.22
C ALA A 144 -14.89 4.04 -0.01
N SER A 145 -13.88 4.25 -0.86
CA SER A 145 -13.49 3.25 -1.87
C SER A 145 -13.13 1.88 -1.28
N GLY A 146 -13.05 1.73 0.04
CA GLY A 146 -12.51 0.54 0.69
C GLY A 146 -10.99 0.58 0.81
N LYS A 147 -10.34 1.67 0.34
CA LYS A 147 -8.90 1.86 0.42
C LYS A 147 -8.35 1.76 1.83
N THR A 148 -9.03 2.29 2.85
CA THR A 148 -8.56 2.20 4.24
C THR A 148 -8.59 0.77 4.77
N TYR A 149 -9.64 0.00 4.46
CA TYR A 149 -9.72 -1.43 4.75
C TYR A 149 -8.63 -2.20 4.00
N LEU A 150 -8.47 -1.90 2.70
CA LEU A 150 -7.45 -2.49 1.84
C LEU A 150 -6.05 -2.27 2.43
N LEU A 151 -5.70 -1.02 2.78
CA LEU A 151 -4.41 -0.70 3.37
C LEU A 151 -4.19 -1.41 4.70
N THR A 152 -5.19 -1.44 5.58
CA THR A 152 -5.06 -2.07 6.90
C THR A 152 -4.77 -3.56 6.74
N ARG A 153 -5.66 -4.33 6.07
CA ARG A 153 -5.43 -5.76 5.86
C ARG A 153 -4.21 -6.07 5.01
N MET A 154 -3.93 -5.27 3.97
CA MET A 154 -2.75 -5.47 3.12
C MET A 154 -1.47 -5.38 3.95
N LEU A 155 -1.37 -4.40 4.85
CA LEU A 155 -0.18 -4.18 5.67
C LEU A 155 -0.04 -5.19 6.81
N ASP A 156 -1.14 -5.86 7.17
CA ASP A 156 -1.18 -6.96 8.14
C ASP A 156 -0.92 -8.34 7.51
N GLN A 157 -0.81 -8.43 6.17
CA GLN A 157 -0.50 -9.70 5.50
C GLN A 157 0.90 -10.19 5.88
N SER A 158 0.99 -11.47 6.26
CA SER A 158 2.28 -12.14 6.43
C SER A 158 2.87 -12.52 5.07
N LEU A 159 4.07 -12.01 4.78
CA LEU A 159 4.88 -12.41 3.62
C LEU A 159 5.91 -13.49 3.98
N THR A 160 5.79 -14.11 5.16
CA THR A 160 6.66 -15.22 5.55
C THR A 160 6.08 -16.54 5.04
N HIS A 161 6.84 -17.26 4.20
CA HIS A 161 6.51 -18.63 3.85
C HIS A 161 6.82 -19.57 5.03
N VAL A 162 5.82 -20.31 5.51
CA VAL A 162 5.96 -21.20 6.69
C VAL A 162 6.44 -22.62 6.31
N GLY A 163 6.47 -22.98 5.02
CA GLY A 163 7.01 -24.26 4.56
C GLY A 163 8.53 -24.25 4.33
N ASP A 164 9.16 -25.42 4.42
CA ASP A 164 10.59 -25.59 4.13
C ASP A 164 10.90 -25.29 2.66
N PHE A 165 11.90 -24.46 2.40
CA PHE A 165 12.44 -24.28 1.05
C PHE A 165 13.17 -25.58 0.65
N PRO A 166 12.75 -26.28 -0.44
CA PRO A 166 13.43 -27.49 -0.86
C PRO A 166 14.89 -27.17 -1.20
N GLY A 167 15.83 -27.74 -0.45
CA GLY A 167 17.28 -27.59 -0.68
C GLY A 167 17.91 -26.31 -0.13
N GLY A 168 17.14 -25.43 0.53
CA GLY A 168 17.71 -24.29 1.26
C GLY A 168 18.26 -24.70 2.61
N ARG A 169 19.37 -24.11 3.05
CA ARG A 169 19.71 -24.12 4.48
C ARG A 169 18.58 -23.42 5.24
N ARG A 170 18.43 -23.74 6.53
CA ARG A 170 17.43 -23.10 7.43
C ARG A 170 17.55 -21.56 7.45
N ASP A 171 18.68 -21.05 6.95
CA ASP A 171 19.10 -19.66 6.84
C ASP A 171 18.96 -19.07 5.41
N ASP A 172 18.15 -19.66 4.51
CA ASP A 172 17.87 -19.15 3.14
C ASP A 172 16.39 -18.68 2.94
N ARG A 173 15.67 -18.40 4.04
CA ARG A 173 14.34 -17.76 4.02
C ARG A 173 14.40 -16.22 3.79
N VAL A 174 14.28 -15.81 2.54
CA VAL A 174 13.94 -14.41 2.23
C VAL A 174 12.54 -14.11 2.82
N THR A 175 12.47 -13.49 4.00
CA THR A 175 11.21 -13.12 4.64
C THR A 175 11.05 -11.62 4.66
N VAL A 176 9.96 -11.11 4.10
CA VAL A 176 9.57 -9.72 4.34
C VAL A 176 8.80 -9.66 5.65
N ARG A 177 9.52 -9.35 6.73
CA ARG A 177 8.92 -9.13 8.06
C ARG A 177 8.63 -7.66 8.25
N THR A 178 7.40 -7.35 8.65
CA THR A 178 7.07 -6.10 9.32
C THR A 178 7.44 -6.25 10.80
N TYR A 179 8.21 -5.31 11.32
CA TYR A 179 8.64 -5.33 12.72
C TYR A 179 7.69 -4.48 13.55
N ALA A 180 7.33 -4.92 14.77
CA ALA A 180 6.62 -4.10 15.75
C ALA A 180 7.40 -2.80 15.97
N GLY A 181 6.87 -1.70 15.44
CA GLY A 181 7.41 -0.36 15.51
C GLY A 181 7.61 0.11 16.94
N ALA A 182 8.59 0.99 17.13
CA ALA A 182 8.55 1.84 18.30
C ALA A 182 7.24 2.66 18.30
N PRO A 183 6.77 3.19 19.45
CA PRO A 183 5.43 3.75 19.60
C PRO A 183 5.03 4.78 18.53
N LEU A 184 5.97 5.59 18.04
CA LEU A 184 5.71 6.60 17.00
C LEU A 184 5.57 6.00 15.59
N GLU A 185 6.23 4.88 15.28
CA GLU A 185 6.18 4.22 13.98
C GLU A 185 4.84 3.50 13.78
N ASP A 186 4.41 2.77 14.81
CA ASP A 186 3.22 1.92 14.76
C ASP A 186 1.91 2.70 14.97
N TYR A 187 1.98 3.94 15.46
CA TYR A 187 0.79 4.71 15.83
C TYR A 187 -0.24 4.81 14.70
N THR A 188 0.21 5.18 13.49
CA THR A 188 -0.69 5.36 12.33
C THR A 188 -1.37 4.06 11.93
N LEU A 189 -0.65 2.93 11.97
CA LEU A 189 -1.20 1.62 11.62
C LEU A 189 -2.13 1.12 12.73
N ASN A 190 -1.74 1.25 14.00
CA ASN A 190 -2.55 0.82 15.14
C ASN A 190 -3.85 1.61 15.28
N GLN A 191 -3.86 2.90 14.96
CA GLN A 191 -5.10 3.69 14.92
C GLN A 191 -6.07 3.14 13.86
N ARG A 192 -5.56 2.71 12.71
CA ARG A 192 -6.37 2.10 11.65
C ARG A 192 -6.82 0.69 12.01
N ARG A 193 -5.96 -0.13 12.60
CA ARG A 193 -6.32 -1.46 13.13
C ARG A 193 -7.45 -1.34 14.14
N ALA A 194 -7.34 -0.41 15.11
CA ALA A 194 -8.40 -0.17 16.08
C ALA A 194 -9.74 0.23 15.43
N GLN A 195 -9.72 0.99 14.33
CA GLN A 195 -10.92 1.31 13.56
C GLN A 195 -11.48 0.11 12.79
N TYR A 196 -10.60 -0.73 12.26
CA TYR A 196 -10.99 -1.98 11.60
C TYR A 196 -11.61 -2.94 12.60
N ASP A 197 -10.97 -3.16 13.76
CA ASP A 197 -11.47 -4.02 14.83
C ASP A 197 -12.81 -3.50 15.40
N ALA A 198 -12.99 -2.17 15.46
CA ALA A 198 -14.28 -1.57 15.79
C ALA A 198 -15.34 -1.90 14.73
N THR A 199 -14.97 -1.99 13.44
CA THR A 199 -15.87 -2.47 12.38
C THR A 199 -16.28 -3.91 12.62
N LEU A 200 -15.33 -4.80 12.93
CA LEU A 200 -15.60 -6.22 13.22
C LEU A 200 -16.53 -6.39 14.42
N THR A 201 -16.25 -5.69 15.51
CA THR A 201 -16.92 -5.90 16.80
C THR A 201 -18.25 -5.18 16.95
N THR A 202 -18.38 -3.99 16.35
CA THR A 202 -19.54 -3.12 16.57
C THR A 202 -20.31 -2.81 15.28
N GLY A 203 -19.84 -3.28 14.13
CA GLY A 203 -20.39 -2.95 12.82
C GLY A 203 -20.16 -1.48 12.41
N GLN A 204 -19.36 -0.72 13.15
CA GLN A 204 -19.15 0.70 12.83
C GLN A 204 -18.21 0.84 11.62
N PRO A 205 -18.57 1.62 10.58
CA PRO A 205 -17.67 1.81 9.45
C PRO A 205 -16.37 2.51 9.87
N MET A 206 -15.25 2.13 9.25
CA MET A 206 -14.00 2.86 9.38
C MET A 206 -14.20 4.28 8.88
N GLY A 207 -13.72 5.26 9.67
CA GLY A 207 -13.77 6.66 9.29
C GLY A 207 -13.01 6.94 7.98
N ALA A 208 -13.37 8.05 7.31
CA ALA A 208 -12.57 8.53 6.20
C ALA A 208 -11.16 8.90 6.68
N THR A 209 -10.17 8.78 5.80
CA THR A 209 -8.82 9.28 6.08
C THR A 209 -8.87 10.81 6.17
N VAL A 210 -8.93 11.34 7.39
CA VAL A 210 -8.93 12.79 7.63
C VAL A 210 -7.49 13.26 7.76
N ALA A 211 -7.13 14.27 6.96
CA ALA A 211 -5.84 14.97 6.98
C ALA A 211 -5.29 15.25 8.40
N GLN A 212 -6.18 15.61 9.33
CA GLN A 212 -5.78 16.12 10.64
C GLN A 212 -5.49 15.04 11.68
N SER A 213 -6.17 13.87 11.67
CA SER A 213 -6.08 12.90 12.78
C SER A 213 -4.75 12.14 12.86
N LEU A 214 -3.91 12.28 11.83
CA LEU A 214 -2.61 11.64 11.67
C LEU A 214 -1.50 12.68 11.42
N ALA A 215 -1.76 13.94 11.79
CA ALA A 215 -0.79 15.01 11.66
C ALA A 215 0.40 14.76 12.62
N PRO A 216 1.66 14.81 12.15
CA PRO A 216 2.83 14.55 13.00
C PRO A 216 2.84 15.27 14.36
N TYR A 217 2.36 16.53 14.42
CA TYR A 217 2.31 17.25 15.69
C TYR A 217 1.35 16.61 16.70
N GLN A 218 0.21 16.07 16.25
CA GLN A 218 -0.75 15.39 17.12
C GLN A 218 -0.14 14.12 17.69
N ILE A 219 0.57 13.35 16.84
CA ILE A 219 1.25 12.12 17.26
C ILE A 219 2.28 12.44 18.35
N LEU A 220 3.12 13.45 18.15
CA LEU A 220 4.13 13.86 19.14
C LEU A 220 3.48 14.37 20.44
N ASN A 221 2.41 15.17 20.35
CA ASN A 221 1.71 15.68 21.52
C ASN A 221 1.01 14.58 22.32
N SER A 222 0.45 13.59 21.63
CA SER A 222 -0.28 12.47 22.26
C SER A 222 0.66 11.40 22.82
N LEU A 223 1.76 11.08 22.15
CA LEU A 223 2.66 9.98 22.54
C LEU A 223 3.89 10.41 23.33
N VAL A 224 4.46 11.60 23.07
CA VAL A 224 5.71 12.03 23.73
C VAL A 224 5.39 12.99 24.87
N SER A 225 4.81 14.16 24.54
CA SER A 225 4.48 15.19 25.52
C SER A 225 3.53 16.24 24.93
N PRO A 226 2.49 16.71 25.65
CA PRO A 226 1.55 17.71 25.14
C PRO A 226 2.16 19.05 24.71
N VAL A 227 3.38 19.36 25.16
CA VAL A 227 4.12 20.59 24.84
C VAL A 227 5.12 20.43 23.69
N MET A 228 5.15 19.26 23.03
CA MET A 228 6.11 18.99 21.95
C MET A 228 5.96 19.98 20.79
N TYR A 229 4.72 20.29 20.41
CA TYR A 229 4.46 21.25 19.35
C TYR A 229 5.06 22.63 19.67
N ASP A 230 4.78 23.14 20.87
CA ASP A 230 5.27 24.46 21.30
C ASP A 230 6.81 24.48 21.34
N ALA A 231 7.43 23.41 21.85
CA ALA A 231 8.88 23.27 21.89
C ALA A 231 9.51 23.27 20.48
N VAL A 232 8.86 22.64 19.50
CA VAL A 232 9.31 22.67 18.11
C VAL A 232 9.18 24.07 17.52
N ILE A 233 8.03 24.72 17.68
CA ILE A 233 7.79 26.05 17.12
C ILE A 233 8.76 27.07 17.72
N GLU A 234 9.02 27.03 19.02
CA GLU A 234 10.02 27.87 19.67
C GLU A 234 11.43 27.63 19.10
N LEU A 235 11.83 26.36 18.94
CA LEU A 235 13.12 26.02 18.36
C LEU A 235 13.24 26.53 16.91
N LEU A 236 12.17 26.44 16.12
CA LEU A 236 12.13 26.99 14.76
C LEU A 236 12.23 28.52 14.79
N ARG A 237 11.52 29.23 15.67
CA ARG A 237 11.61 30.69 15.81
C ARG A 237 13.04 31.20 16.06
N GLU A 238 13.85 30.40 16.76
CA GLU A 238 15.25 30.72 17.04
C GLU A 238 16.19 30.45 15.86
N THR A 239 15.83 29.50 14.99
CA THR A 239 16.77 28.90 14.03
C THR A 239 16.44 29.20 12.57
N VAL A 240 15.19 29.54 12.24
CA VAL A 240 14.78 29.88 10.86
C VAL A 240 14.36 31.35 10.74
N THR A 241 14.37 31.86 9.51
CA THR A 241 13.86 33.20 9.21
C THR A 241 12.37 33.31 9.56
N GLU A 242 11.92 34.49 9.99
CA GLU A 242 10.55 34.74 10.49
C GLU A 242 9.45 34.29 9.49
N THR A 243 9.70 34.47 8.19
CA THR A 243 8.81 34.04 7.10
C THR A 243 8.59 32.53 7.00
N MET A 244 9.46 31.71 7.60
CA MET A 244 9.39 30.26 7.57
C MET A 244 8.75 29.66 8.83
N VAL A 245 8.54 30.47 9.87
CA VAL A 245 7.82 30.10 11.10
C VAL A 245 6.31 30.32 10.91
N ASP A 246 5.73 29.73 9.87
CA ASP A 246 4.27 29.64 9.83
C ASP A 246 3.81 28.61 10.86
N GLU A 247 3.42 29.12 12.03
CA GLU A 247 2.92 28.40 13.21
C GLU A 247 1.63 27.61 12.99
N THR A 248 1.05 27.66 11.79
CA THR A 248 -0.13 26.86 11.44
C THR A 248 0.20 25.71 10.49
N SER A 249 1.46 25.62 10.04
CA SER A 249 1.84 24.73 8.93
C SER A 249 2.83 23.62 9.31
N TRP A 250 3.53 23.71 10.44
CA TRP A 250 4.48 22.65 10.82
C TRP A 250 3.73 21.42 11.34
N GLY A 251 4.04 20.24 10.80
CA GLY A 251 3.45 18.98 11.24
C GLY A 251 1.97 18.82 10.92
N THR A 252 1.33 19.73 10.19
CA THR A 252 -0.12 19.66 9.91
C THR A 252 -0.46 18.89 8.65
N MET A 253 0.37 18.95 7.59
CA MET A 253 0.18 18.23 6.34
C MET A 253 1.50 17.99 5.57
N PRO A 254 1.59 16.89 4.77
CA PRO A 254 0.66 15.77 4.70
C PRO A 254 0.70 14.89 5.97
N PRO A 255 -0.29 13.99 6.18
CA PRO A 255 -0.32 13.09 7.33
C PRO A 255 0.96 12.25 7.46
N GLN A 256 1.24 11.75 8.66
CA GLN A 256 2.36 10.85 8.89
C GLN A 256 2.18 9.56 8.06
N PRO A 257 3.12 9.21 7.16
CA PRO A 257 3.08 7.95 6.45
C PRO A 257 3.16 6.76 7.41
N ILE A 258 2.57 5.64 7.00
CA ILE A 258 2.82 4.35 7.68
C ILE A 258 4.24 3.92 7.34
N MET A 259 5.06 3.73 8.37
CA MET A 259 6.45 3.35 8.22
C MET A 259 6.59 1.85 8.38
N LEU A 260 7.04 1.17 7.32
CA LEU A 260 7.27 -0.27 7.35
C LEU A 260 8.77 -0.54 7.29
N ARG A 261 9.29 -1.19 8.33
CA ARG A 261 10.59 -1.82 8.29
C ARG A 261 10.46 -3.12 7.53
N THR A 262 11.26 -3.28 6.51
CA THR A 262 11.33 -4.49 5.70
C THR A 262 12.74 -5.04 5.72
N ARG A 263 12.83 -6.36 5.68
CA ARG A 263 14.07 -7.09 5.48
C ARG A 263 13.83 -8.04 4.31
N VAL A 264 14.82 -8.19 3.45
CA VAL A 264 14.80 -9.09 2.31
C VAL A 264 16.06 -9.92 2.41
N GLY A 265 15.90 -11.23 2.59
CA GLY A 265 16.99 -12.16 2.86
C GLY A 265 17.18 -12.48 4.34
N ASP A 266 18.06 -13.44 4.59
CA ASP A 266 18.27 -14.06 5.88
C ASP A 266 19.47 -13.53 6.67
N GLY A 267 19.45 -13.82 7.96
CA GLY A 267 20.51 -13.45 8.90
C GLY A 267 20.86 -11.96 8.91
N ALA A 268 21.99 -11.63 9.53
CA ALA A 268 22.53 -10.27 9.55
C ALA A 268 22.95 -9.75 8.16
N ALA A 269 22.92 -10.59 7.12
CA ALA A 269 23.29 -10.25 5.75
C ALA A 269 22.09 -9.83 4.87
N GLY A 270 20.86 -9.90 5.39
CA GLY A 270 19.67 -9.45 4.68
C GLY A 270 19.74 -7.96 4.32
N ARG A 271 19.20 -7.58 3.16
CA ARG A 271 19.02 -6.17 2.81
C ARG A 271 17.86 -5.63 3.61
N HIS A 272 18.11 -4.56 4.33
CA HIS A 272 17.09 -3.88 5.12
C HIS A 272 16.61 -2.63 4.41
N GLY A 273 15.31 -2.37 4.42
CA GLY A 273 14.77 -1.18 3.82
C GLY A 273 13.55 -0.64 4.52
N TRP A 274 13.23 0.60 4.20
CA TRP A 274 12.03 1.27 4.68
C TRP A 274 11.05 1.45 3.55
N THR A 275 9.78 1.17 3.83
CA THR A 275 8.69 1.53 2.94
C THR A 275 7.76 2.51 3.65
N CYS A 276 7.63 3.72 3.12
CA CYS A 276 6.60 4.67 3.53
C CYS A 276 5.35 4.44 2.70
N VAL A 277 4.22 4.18 3.35
CA VAL A 277 2.91 4.13 2.68
C VAL A 277 2.10 5.36 3.06
N VAL A 278 1.84 6.21 2.07
CA VAL A 278 1.04 7.41 2.20
C VAL A 278 -0.39 7.14 1.74
N ASP A 279 -1.35 7.48 2.58
CA ASP A 279 -2.76 7.33 2.30
C ASP A 279 -3.36 8.65 1.80
N LEU A 280 -3.43 8.85 0.48
CA LEU A 280 -3.88 10.09 -0.15
C LEU A 280 -5.40 10.07 -0.42
N ALA A 281 -6.17 10.96 0.22
CA ALA A 281 -7.58 11.14 -0.12
C ALA A 281 -7.73 11.55 -1.59
N GLY A 282 -8.65 10.91 -2.32
CA GLY A 282 -8.84 11.19 -3.74
C GLY A 282 -9.32 12.63 -4.02
N GLU A 283 -9.97 13.23 -3.03
CA GLU A 283 -10.52 14.57 -3.08
C GLU A 283 -9.40 15.64 -3.16
N PHE A 284 -8.17 15.30 -2.74
CA PHE A 284 -6.99 16.14 -3.00
C PHE A 284 -6.72 16.36 -4.50
N PHE A 285 -7.26 15.52 -5.39
CA PHE A 285 -7.07 15.67 -6.84
C PHE A 285 -8.16 16.53 -7.51
N GLU A 286 -9.21 16.91 -6.77
CA GLU A 286 -10.31 17.74 -7.29
C GLU A 286 -10.08 19.25 -7.13
N ASP A 287 -9.09 19.66 -6.33
CA ASP A 287 -8.90 21.07 -5.99
C ASP A 287 -8.69 21.91 -7.26
N ARG A 288 -9.67 22.79 -7.47
CA ARG A 288 -10.02 23.43 -8.73
C ARG A 288 -9.67 24.91 -8.75
N ASP A 289 -8.74 25.36 -7.91
CA ASP A 289 -8.15 26.66 -8.14
C ASP A 289 -7.22 26.57 -9.35
N GLU A 290 -7.82 26.61 -10.55
CA GLU A 290 -7.13 26.80 -11.82
C GLU A 290 -6.33 28.11 -11.85
N ARG A 291 -6.60 29.03 -10.90
CA ARG A 291 -5.79 30.24 -10.62
C ARG A 291 -4.53 29.95 -9.81
N SER A 292 -4.48 28.83 -9.11
CA SER A 292 -3.31 28.29 -8.43
C SER A 292 -2.64 27.26 -9.35
N ALA A 293 -1.89 27.75 -10.35
CA ALA A 293 -0.92 26.90 -11.05
C ALA A 293 0.01 26.15 -10.07
N VAL A 294 0.14 26.66 -8.84
CA VAL A 294 0.91 26.09 -7.74
C VAL A 294 0.28 24.80 -7.19
N GLY A 295 -1.05 24.66 -7.13
CA GLY A 295 -1.72 23.44 -6.64
C GLY A 295 -1.50 22.24 -7.56
N THR A 296 -1.73 22.43 -8.86
CA THR A 296 -1.50 21.38 -9.87
C THR A 296 -0.03 21.05 -10.09
N VAL A 297 0.88 22.02 -9.95
CA VAL A 297 2.34 21.77 -9.98
C VAL A 297 2.80 21.04 -8.72
N ARG A 298 2.28 21.38 -7.54
CA ARG A 298 2.59 20.71 -6.26
C ARG A 298 2.05 19.28 -6.23
N GLU A 299 0.80 19.04 -6.66
CA GLU A 299 0.21 17.70 -6.75
C GLU A 299 0.98 16.80 -7.73
N ARG A 300 1.32 17.33 -8.91
CA ARG A 300 2.16 16.60 -9.87
C ARG A 300 3.51 16.29 -9.24
N ALA A 301 4.20 17.29 -8.67
CA ALA A 301 5.49 17.11 -8.03
C ALA A 301 5.44 16.10 -6.86
N VAL A 302 4.32 16.02 -6.13
CA VAL A 302 4.11 15.05 -5.05
C VAL A 302 3.91 13.63 -5.61
N LEU A 303 3.05 13.43 -6.62
CA LEU A 303 2.84 12.12 -7.23
C LEU A 303 4.10 11.54 -7.89
N ARG A 304 4.93 12.44 -8.40
CA ARG A 304 6.22 12.18 -9.04
C ARG A 304 7.31 11.68 -8.07
N GLY A 305 7.13 11.84 -6.77
CA GLY A 305 8.08 11.43 -5.74
C GLY A 305 7.88 10.00 -5.22
N TYR A 306 6.90 9.25 -5.74
CA TYR A 306 6.59 7.89 -5.28
C TYR A 306 7.16 6.82 -6.22
N ASN A 307 7.81 5.82 -5.65
CA ASN A 307 8.27 4.62 -6.35
C ASN A 307 7.09 3.75 -6.83
N ALA A 308 5.99 3.76 -6.08
CA ALA A 308 4.76 3.06 -6.46
C ALA A 308 3.50 3.88 -6.17
N LEU A 309 2.51 3.76 -7.05
CA LEU A 309 1.19 4.37 -6.91
C LEU A 309 0.13 3.26 -6.91
N VAL A 310 -0.63 3.16 -5.82
CA VAL A 310 -1.78 2.25 -5.71
C VAL A 310 -3.05 3.03 -6.03
N TRP A 311 -3.70 2.75 -7.15
CA TRP A 311 -4.99 3.33 -7.51
C TRP A 311 -6.13 2.40 -7.13
N ALA A 312 -6.88 2.75 -6.07
CA ALA A 312 -8.04 2.00 -5.62
C ALA A 312 -9.29 2.38 -6.44
N ILE A 313 -9.90 1.37 -7.07
CA ILE A 313 -11.13 1.49 -7.87
C ILE A 313 -12.27 0.84 -7.10
N ASP A 314 -13.35 1.58 -6.88
CA ASP A 314 -14.60 1.05 -6.31
C ASP A 314 -15.63 0.79 -7.42
N PRO A 315 -15.99 -0.48 -7.69
CA PRO A 315 -16.96 -0.82 -8.73
C PRO A 315 -18.37 -0.29 -8.43
N LEU A 316 -18.74 -0.11 -7.16
CA LEU A 316 -20.05 0.42 -6.77
C LEU A 316 -20.21 1.91 -7.08
N LEU A 317 -19.18 2.60 -7.57
CA LEU A 317 -19.33 3.98 -8.05
C LEU A 317 -19.84 4.02 -9.50
N GLU A 318 -19.76 2.91 -10.24
CA GLU A 318 -20.17 2.81 -11.64
C GLU A 318 -21.63 2.34 -11.79
N ALA A 319 -22.55 3.21 -11.34
CA ALA A 319 -23.98 2.92 -11.16
C ALA A 319 -24.74 2.36 -12.37
N GLN A 320 -24.35 2.71 -13.58
CA GLN A 320 -25.04 2.24 -14.77
C GLN A 320 -24.58 0.85 -15.21
N VAL A 321 -23.34 0.51 -14.87
CA VAL A 321 -22.66 -0.70 -15.33
C VAL A 321 -22.79 -1.79 -14.29
N PHE A 322 -22.36 -1.49 -13.06
CA PHE A 322 -22.21 -2.50 -12.03
C PHE A 322 -23.53 -2.83 -11.34
N ASP A 323 -24.41 -1.84 -11.14
CA ASP A 323 -25.71 -2.07 -10.50
C ASP A 323 -26.54 -3.08 -11.27
N ARG A 324 -26.52 -3.05 -12.61
CA ARG A 324 -27.29 -4.00 -13.41
C ARG A 324 -26.89 -5.44 -13.11
N PHE A 325 -25.59 -5.69 -12.94
CA PHE A 325 -25.02 -7.01 -12.69
C PHE A 325 -25.29 -7.46 -11.24
N ALA A 326 -24.99 -6.61 -10.26
CA ALA A 326 -25.15 -6.97 -8.85
C ALA A 326 -26.63 -7.00 -8.42
N ARG A 327 -27.45 -6.05 -8.87
CA ARG A 327 -28.87 -5.95 -8.51
C ARG A 327 -29.67 -7.12 -9.03
N SER A 328 -29.45 -7.53 -10.29
CA SER A 328 -30.16 -8.66 -10.89
C SER A 328 -29.91 -9.96 -10.12
N ALA A 329 -28.68 -10.15 -9.62
CA ALA A 329 -28.31 -11.31 -8.82
C ALA A 329 -28.96 -11.30 -7.42
N LEU A 330 -28.99 -10.15 -6.77
CA LEU A 330 -29.33 -10.05 -5.35
C LEU A 330 -30.83 -9.86 -5.10
N GLU A 331 -31.50 -9.01 -5.89
CA GLU A 331 -32.95 -8.77 -5.75
C GLU A 331 -33.81 -9.98 -6.13
N ALA A 332 -33.28 -10.90 -6.94
CA ALA A 332 -33.94 -12.13 -7.30
C ALA A 332 -34.18 -13.07 -6.09
N GLN A 333 -33.35 -12.95 -5.04
CA GLN A 333 -33.43 -13.76 -3.83
C GLN A 333 -34.19 -13.03 -2.71
N GLU A 334 -33.79 -11.79 -2.42
CA GLU A 334 -34.43 -10.99 -1.37
C GLU A 334 -34.64 -9.55 -1.88
N PRO A 335 -35.91 -9.10 -2.02
CA PRO A 335 -36.21 -7.73 -2.39
C PRO A 335 -35.59 -6.72 -1.42
N GLY A 336 -34.91 -5.70 -1.96
CA GLY A 336 -34.25 -4.64 -1.17
C GLY A 336 -32.85 -4.98 -0.64
N SER A 337 -32.36 -6.21 -0.84
CA SER A 337 -31.01 -6.62 -0.42
C SER A 337 -29.89 -5.81 -1.10
N TYR A 338 -30.04 -5.52 -2.40
CA TYR A 338 -29.08 -4.69 -3.15
C TYR A 338 -28.97 -3.27 -2.56
N ASP A 339 -30.09 -2.66 -2.19
CA ASP A 339 -30.08 -1.30 -1.64
C ASP A 339 -29.45 -1.26 -0.23
N ARG A 340 -29.67 -2.29 0.61
CA ARG A 340 -28.97 -2.41 1.92
C ARG A 340 -27.46 -2.60 1.74
N LEU A 341 -27.05 -3.45 0.80
CA LEU A 341 -25.65 -3.65 0.43
C LEU A 341 -25.03 -2.33 -0.04
N LEU A 342 -25.69 -1.63 -0.96
CA LEU A 342 -25.19 -0.38 -1.52
C LEU A 342 -24.96 0.67 -0.43
N ARG A 343 -25.92 0.82 0.50
CA ARG A 343 -25.79 1.76 1.62
C ARG A 343 -24.68 1.36 2.58
N GLY A 344 -24.59 0.07 2.94
CA GLY A 344 -23.52 -0.44 3.80
C GLY A 344 -22.14 -0.18 3.18
N SER A 345 -21.97 -0.57 1.93
CA SER A 345 -20.71 -0.51 1.19
C SER A 345 -20.21 0.91 0.88
N LEU A 346 -21.09 1.92 0.85
CA LEU A 346 -20.72 3.32 0.58
C LEU A 346 -20.37 4.14 1.83
N ARG A 347 -20.45 3.57 3.04
CA ARG A 347 -20.06 4.28 4.26
C ARG A 347 -18.54 4.48 4.36
N PRO A 348 -18.06 5.51 5.07
CA PRO A 348 -18.80 6.57 5.77
C PRO A 348 -19.20 7.75 4.87
N GLY A 349 -20.24 8.50 5.25
CA GLY A 349 -20.69 9.72 4.54
C GLY A 349 -21.73 9.51 3.42
N ALA A 350 -22.34 8.32 3.34
CA ALA A 350 -23.37 7.98 2.36
C ALA A 350 -24.77 7.76 2.98
N THR A 351 -24.94 8.00 4.27
CA THR A 351 -26.24 7.89 4.97
C THR A 351 -26.89 9.26 5.14
N SER A 352 -28.20 9.30 4.95
CA SER A 352 -29.07 10.41 5.34
C SER A 352 -30.30 9.80 6.01
N ASP A 353 -30.77 10.40 7.12
CA ASP A 353 -32.05 10.04 7.75
C ASP A 353 -33.26 10.62 6.98
N ASP A 354 -33.00 11.28 5.85
CA ASP A 354 -33.97 11.99 5.02
C ASP A 354 -34.76 11.02 4.10
N PRO A 355 -36.09 11.21 3.91
CA PRO A 355 -36.86 10.52 2.87
C PRO A 355 -36.26 10.58 1.44
N ASP A 356 -35.34 11.50 1.16
CA ASP A 356 -34.59 11.58 -0.11
C ASP A 356 -33.25 10.78 -0.14
N ALA A 357 -33.08 9.78 0.73
CA ALA A 357 -31.86 8.97 0.84
C ALA A 357 -31.35 8.38 -0.49
N GLU A 358 -32.23 8.05 -1.44
CA GLU A 358 -31.84 7.57 -2.77
C GLU A 358 -31.15 8.67 -3.60
N ASN A 359 -31.69 9.88 -3.60
CA ASN A 359 -31.11 11.04 -4.30
C ASN A 359 -29.76 11.44 -3.67
N PHE A 360 -29.66 11.35 -2.35
CA PHE A 360 -28.40 11.57 -1.63
C PHE A 360 -27.34 10.53 -2.03
N THR A 361 -27.69 9.24 -1.98
CA THR A 361 -26.79 8.14 -2.38
C THR A 361 -26.29 8.31 -3.81
N ARG A 362 -27.19 8.66 -4.74
CA ARG A 362 -26.83 8.93 -6.15
C ARG A 362 -25.85 10.09 -6.28
N THR A 363 -26.06 11.17 -5.51
CA THR A 363 -25.19 12.35 -5.50
C THR A 363 -23.78 12.02 -4.98
N VAL A 364 -23.70 11.32 -3.85
CA VAL A 364 -22.43 10.88 -3.24
C VAL A 364 -21.66 9.98 -4.21
N ARG A 365 -22.32 9.01 -4.84
CA ARG A 365 -21.70 8.14 -5.85
C ARG A 365 -21.20 8.94 -7.05
N ALA A 366 -21.98 9.90 -7.56
CA ALA A 366 -21.58 10.73 -8.68
C ALA A 366 -20.34 11.59 -8.38
N GLN A 367 -20.27 12.17 -7.18
CA GLN A 367 -19.10 12.91 -6.69
C GLN A 367 -17.86 12.02 -6.60
N ARG A 368 -17.96 10.87 -5.92
CA ARG A 368 -16.83 9.94 -5.76
C ARG A 368 -16.37 9.32 -7.09
N ARG A 369 -17.31 9.04 -8.01
CA ARG A 369 -16.99 8.60 -9.37
C ARG A 369 -16.18 9.66 -10.12
N ARG A 370 -16.52 10.94 -9.95
CA ARG A 370 -15.77 12.05 -10.54
C ARG A 370 -14.34 12.11 -9.98
N VAL A 371 -14.16 11.94 -8.67
CA VAL A 371 -12.84 11.82 -8.03
C VAL A 371 -12.03 10.68 -8.68
N GLN A 372 -12.61 9.47 -8.75
CA GLN A 372 -11.96 8.29 -9.33
C GLN A 372 -11.52 8.50 -10.78
N ARG A 373 -12.36 9.18 -11.58
CA ARG A 373 -12.02 9.55 -12.96
C ARG A 373 -10.94 10.63 -13.04
N THR A 374 -10.96 11.59 -12.12
CA THR A 374 -9.94 12.65 -12.07
C THR A 374 -8.57 12.05 -11.75
N ILE A 375 -8.49 11.12 -10.81
CA ILE A 375 -7.27 10.36 -10.53
C ILE A 375 -6.77 9.67 -11.81
N ALA A 376 -7.63 8.91 -12.48
CA ALA A 376 -7.30 8.22 -13.74
C ALA A 376 -6.73 9.17 -14.82
N GLN A 377 -7.30 10.36 -14.95
CA GLN A 377 -6.82 11.38 -15.88
C GLN A 377 -5.50 12.04 -15.45
N ARG A 378 -5.24 12.14 -14.15
CA ARG A 378 -4.01 12.75 -13.62
C ARG A 378 -2.83 11.80 -13.76
N ILE A 379 -3.01 10.53 -13.39
CA ILE A 379 -1.95 9.51 -13.49
C ILE A 379 -1.53 9.26 -14.95
N THR A 380 -2.48 9.32 -15.89
CA THR A 380 -2.21 9.17 -17.34
C THR A 380 -1.54 10.38 -18.00
N LYS A 381 -1.39 11.50 -17.28
CA LYS A 381 -0.73 12.72 -17.77
C LYS A 381 0.60 13.02 -17.07
N LEU A 382 1.13 12.07 -16.31
CA LEU A 382 2.46 12.18 -15.74
C LEU A 382 3.49 12.07 -16.89
N GLU A 383 4.11 13.18 -17.28
CA GLU A 383 5.22 13.15 -18.25
C GLU A 383 6.53 12.75 -17.55
N GLY A 384 7.35 11.94 -18.23
CA GLY A 384 8.53 11.26 -17.67
C GLY A 384 9.82 12.07 -17.75
N GLU A 385 10.19 12.72 -16.66
CA GLU A 385 11.57 13.08 -16.30
C GLU A 385 11.81 12.66 -14.82
N PHE A 386 11.48 11.40 -14.50
CA PHE A 386 11.48 10.82 -13.13
C PHE A 386 12.43 9.65 -12.95
N LEU A 387 13.45 9.58 -13.79
CA LEU A 387 14.57 8.74 -13.43
C LEU A 387 15.29 9.50 -12.31
N THR A 388 15.20 9.01 -11.08
CA THR A 388 16.35 9.12 -10.18
C THR A 388 17.58 8.68 -10.99
N ASP A 389 18.78 9.11 -10.63
CA ASP A 389 20.00 8.77 -11.39
C ASP A 389 20.16 7.25 -11.70
N ASP A 390 19.35 6.38 -11.06
CA ASP A 390 19.24 4.92 -11.22
C ASP A 390 18.29 4.39 -12.31
N HIS A 391 17.62 5.23 -13.12
CA HIS A 391 16.78 4.77 -14.25
C HIS A 391 15.61 3.80 -13.92
N SER A 392 15.10 3.74 -12.68
CA SER A 392 14.04 2.80 -12.30
C SER A 392 12.64 3.23 -12.73
N ARG A 393 11.80 2.27 -13.11
CA ARG A 393 10.40 2.50 -13.54
C ARG A 393 9.46 2.69 -12.34
N VAL A 394 8.46 3.56 -12.50
CA VAL A 394 7.40 3.75 -11.48
C VAL A 394 6.40 2.60 -11.56
N ARG A 395 6.00 2.06 -10.42
CA ARG A 395 5.01 0.98 -10.36
C ARG A 395 3.61 1.55 -10.22
N LEU A 396 2.74 1.23 -11.16
CA LEU A 396 1.33 1.61 -11.16
C LEU A 396 0.49 0.38 -10.83
N LEU A 397 0.05 0.30 -9.58
CA LEU A 397 -0.68 -0.83 -9.02
C LEU A 397 -2.17 -0.47 -8.95
N VAL A 398 -2.99 -1.03 -9.83
CA VAL A 398 -4.44 -0.78 -9.84
C VAL A 398 -5.13 -1.81 -8.94
N ALA A 399 -5.81 -1.39 -7.89
CA ALA A 399 -6.52 -2.27 -6.97
C ALA A 399 -8.03 -2.09 -7.12
N VAL A 400 -8.70 -3.04 -7.77
CA VAL A 400 -10.17 -3.06 -7.82
C VAL A 400 -10.67 -3.64 -6.51
N SER A 401 -11.27 -2.79 -5.69
CA SER A 401 -11.79 -3.14 -4.37
C SER A 401 -13.19 -3.75 -4.44
N LYS A 402 -13.62 -4.44 -3.38
CA LYS A 402 -14.99 -4.99 -3.19
C LYS A 402 -15.39 -6.06 -4.22
N VAL A 403 -14.43 -6.86 -4.68
CA VAL A 403 -14.70 -7.93 -5.67
C VAL A 403 -15.46 -9.13 -5.07
N ASP A 404 -15.63 -9.19 -3.76
CA ASP A 404 -16.56 -10.11 -3.09
C ASP A 404 -18.01 -9.90 -3.51
N ILE A 405 -18.40 -8.68 -3.90
CA ILE A 405 -19.72 -8.43 -4.49
C ILE A 405 -19.86 -9.15 -5.83
N ILE A 406 -18.76 -9.28 -6.58
CA ILE A 406 -18.73 -10.03 -7.84
C ILE A 406 -18.87 -11.52 -7.53
N ARG A 407 -18.10 -12.06 -6.58
CA ARG A 407 -18.27 -13.44 -6.11
C ARG A 407 -19.73 -13.72 -5.75
N LEU A 408 -20.30 -12.89 -4.89
CA LEU A 408 -21.67 -13.04 -4.41
C LEU A 408 -22.68 -13.06 -5.56
N ALA A 409 -22.49 -12.18 -6.56
CA ALA A 409 -23.34 -12.13 -7.73
C ALA A 409 -23.23 -13.41 -8.59
N LEU A 410 -22.01 -13.95 -8.76
CA LEU A 410 -21.77 -15.21 -9.47
C LEU A 410 -22.39 -16.41 -8.72
N GLU A 411 -22.24 -16.50 -7.40
CA GLU A 411 -22.80 -17.59 -6.58
C GLU A 411 -24.34 -17.62 -6.65
N LYS A 412 -24.97 -16.46 -6.42
CA LYS A 412 -26.42 -16.36 -6.19
C LYS A 412 -27.28 -16.48 -7.44
N THR A 413 -26.70 -16.37 -8.63
CA THR A 413 -27.41 -16.48 -9.92
C THR A 413 -27.38 -17.86 -10.54
N MET A 414 -26.53 -18.76 -10.05
CA MET A 414 -26.41 -20.13 -10.56
C MET A 414 -27.73 -20.92 -10.54
N ASP A 415 -28.70 -20.54 -9.71
CA ASP A 415 -29.98 -21.25 -9.57
C ASP A 415 -31.04 -20.93 -10.66
N ARG A 416 -30.87 -19.87 -11.47
CA ARG A 416 -31.90 -19.45 -12.46
C ARG A 416 -31.34 -19.08 -13.84
N ALA A 417 -30.18 -18.44 -13.89
CA ALA A 417 -29.38 -18.17 -15.09
C ALA A 417 -28.01 -17.67 -14.59
N PRO A 418 -26.92 -18.44 -14.74
CA PRO A 418 -25.65 -18.11 -14.12
C PRO A 418 -25.15 -16.76 -14.65
N ALA A 419 -24.97 -15.78 -13.77
CA ALA A 419 -24.27 -14.56 -14.15
C ALA A 419 -22.83 -14.90 -14.45
N ARG A 420 -22.25 -14.16 -15.38
CA ARG A 420 -20.88 -14.36 -15.81
C ARG A 420 -20.15 -13.03 -15.78
N LEU A 421 -18.81 -13.10 -15.75
CA LEU A 421 -18.00 -11.88 -15.73
C LEU A 421 -18.19 -11.02 -17.00
N ASP A 422 -18.57 -11.63 -18.13
CA ASP A 422 -18.84 -10.92 -19.38
C ASP A 422 -20.16 -10.14 -19.39
N ASP A 423 -21.02 -10.36 -18.39
CA ASP A 423 -22.24 -9.56 -18.18
C ASP A 423 -21.94 -8.19 -17.54
N ILE A 424 -20.73 -7.99 -17.02
CA ILE A 424 -20.32 -6.72 -16.43
C ILE A 424 -20.02 -5.71 -17.55
N GLY A 425 -20.76 -4.59 -17.56
CA GLY A 425 -20.51 -3.48 -18.46
C GLY A 425 -21.03 -3.71 -19.87
N LYS A 426 -20.31 -3.16 -20.86
CA LYS A 426 -20.69 -3.34 -22.26
C LYS A 426 -20.25 -4.71 -22.75
N ARG A 427 -21.06 -5.36 -23.58
CA ARG A 427 -20.73 -6.65 -24.20
C ARG A 427 -19.33 -6.61 -24.82
N GLY A 428 -18.49 -7.58 -24.42
CA GLY A 428 -17.12 -7.73 -24.91
C GLY A 428 -16.08 -6.78 -24.29
N ALA A 429 -16.47 -5.82 -23.43
CA ALA A 429 -15.52 -4.91 -22.80
C ALA A 429 -14.55 -5.64 -21.85
N PHE A 430 -15.05 -6.61 -21.10
CA PHE A 430 -14.23 -7.42 -20.20
C PHE A 430 -13.14 -8.17 -20.99
N LYS A 431 -13.56 -8.93 -22.01
CA LYS A 431 -12.65 -9.63 -22.93
C LYS A 431 -11.63 -8.68 -23.57
N ALA A 432 -12.08 -7.53 -24.05
CA ALA A 432 -11.19 -6.55 -24.67
C ALA A 432 -10.09 -6.08 -23.70
N GLY A 433 -10.41 -5.87 -22.42
CA GLY A 433 -9.41 -5.52 -21.41
C GLY A 433 -8.37 -6.62 -21.17
N ILE A 434 -8.81 -7.89 -21.10
CA ILE A 434 -7.89 -9.04 -21.01
C ILE A 434 -6.95 -9.06 -22.22
N VAL A 435 -7.50 -8.97 -23.43
CA VAL A 435 -6.72 -8.97 -24.68
C VAL A 435 -5.71 -7.83 -24.71
N HIS A 436 -6.11 -6.61 -24.34
CA HIS A 436 -5.23 -5.46 -24.31
C HIS A 436 -4.06 -5.63 -23.33
N TYR A 437 -4.31 -6.18 -22.14
CA TYR A 437 -3.24 -6.42 -21.17
C TYR A 437 -2.26 -7.48 -21.66
N LEU A 438 -2.76 -8.59 -22.18
CA LEU A 438 -1.94 -9.68 -22.69
C LEU A 438 -1.10 -9.24 -23.91
N ASP A 439 -1.66 -8.48 -24.84
CA ASP A 439 -0.93 -7.88 -25.96
C ASP A 439 0.17 -6.92 -25.47
N HIS A 440 -0.16 -6.06 -24.51
CA HIS A 440 0.81 -5.15 -23.91
C HIS A 440 1.99 -5.92 -23.28
N VAL A 441 1.72 -6.93 -22.45
CA VAL A 441 2.77 -7.74 -21.83
C VAL A 441 3.60 -8.44 -22.91
N ALA A 442 2.96 -9.11 -23.88
CA ALA A 442 3.64 -9.88 -24.92
C ALA A 442 4.61 -9.02 -25.77
N ARG A 443 4.22 -7.78 -26.10
CA ARG A 443 5.07 -6.84 -26.84
C ARG A 443 6.27 -6.32 -26.05
N ASN A 444 6.18 -6.37 -24.72
CA ASN A 444 7.13 -5.77 -23.79
C ASN A 444 7.96 -6.81 -23.00
N VAL A 445 7.90 -8.08 -23.38
CA VAL A 445 8.72 -9.16 -22.80
C VAL A 445 10.20 -8.93 -23.11
N GLY A 446 11.05 -9.08 -22.09
CA GLY A 446 12.50 -8.91 -22.17
C GLY A 446 12.96 -7.45 -22.09
N GLU A 447 12.08 -6.48 -22.31
CA GLU A 447 12.36 -5.03 -22.18
C GLU A 447 11.78 -4.44 -20.89
N VAL A 448 10.57 -4.88 -20.54
CA VAL A 448 9.81 -4.43 -19.37
C VAL A 448 9.55 -5.60 -18.44
N TYR A 449 9.20 -6.74 -19.02
CA TYR A 449 8.73 -7.91 -18.29
C TYR A 449 9.71 -9.07 -18.42
N HIS A 450 10.15 -9.57 -17.26
CA HIS A 450 11.02 -10.74 -17.15
C HIS A 450 10.20 -11.90 -16.58
N PRO A 451 9.54 -12.71 -17.43
CA PRO A 451 8.61 -13.73 -16.96
C PRO A 451 9.33 -14.92 -16.31
N ASP A 452 8.67 -15.57 -15.34
CA ASP A 452 9.09 -16.88 -14.86
C ASP A 452 8.89 -17.97 -15.94
N PRO A 453 9.46 -19.18 -15.79
CA PRO A 453 9.42 -20.20 -16.86
C PRO A 453 8.00 -20.54 -17.36
N ASP A 454 7.03 -20.65 -16.44
CA ASP A 454 5.64 -20.96 -16.79
C ASP A 454 4.98 -19.78 -17.53
N CYS A 455 5.23 -18.55 -17.09
CA CYS A 455 4.75 -17.34 -17.75
C CYS A 455 5.42 -17.15 -19.11
N ALA A 456 6.72 -17.45 -19.21
CA ALA A 456 7.49 -17.37 -20.44
C ALA A 456 6.96 -18.34 -21.49
N GLU A 457 6.57 -19.56 -21.10
CA GLU A 457 5.96 -20.52 -22.02
C GLU A 457 4.60 -20.05 -22.54
N LEU A 458 3.76 -19.46 -21.69
CA LEU A 458 2.50 -18.85 -22.13
C LEU A 458 2.76 -17.69 -23.10
N LEU A 459 3.66 -16.77 -22.74
CA LEU A 459 3.99 -15.60 -23.55
C LEU A 459 4.68 -15.98 -24.86
N ARG A 460 5.47 -17.06 -24.90
CA ARG A 460 6.08 -17.59 -26.13
C ARG A 460 5.03 -18.04 -27.16
N ARG A 461 3.88 -18.56 -26.70
CA ARG A 461 2.76 -18.93 -27.59
C ARG A 461 2.04 -17.70 -28.16
N LEU A 462 2.10 -16.59 -27.41
CA LEU A 462 1.57 -15.28 -27.78
C LEU A 462 2.63 -14.37 -28.43
N ASP A 463 3.86 -14.86 -28.66
CA ASP A 463 4.98 -14.00 -29.03
C ASP A 463 4.73 -13.28 -30.35
N VAL A 464 4.48 -11.98 -30.23
CA VAL A 464 4.19 -11.05 -31.33
C VAL A 464 5.32 -10.99 -32.34
N ARG A 465 6.56 -11.27 -31.92
CA ARG A 465 7.74 -11.28 -32.81
C ARG A 465 7.79 -12.53 -33.69
N LEU A 466 7.19 -13.62 -33.23
CA LEU A 466 7.13 -14.90 -33.96
C LEU A 466 5.86 -15.03 -34.81
N VAL A 467 4.80 -14.30 -34.48
CA VAL A 467 3.56 -14.28 -35.25
C VAL A 467 3.65 -13.21 -36.34
N ALA A 468 3.83 -13.63 -37.58
CA ALA A 468 3.94 -12.71 -38.72
C ALA A 468 2.62 -11.98 -39.08
N ASP A 469 1.47 -12.52 -38.65
CA ASP A 469 0.13 -12.01 -38.96
C ASP A 469 -0.57 -11.47 -37.70
N GLU A 470 -0.85 -10.17 -37.67
CA GLU A 470 -1.55 -9.51 -36.56
C GLU A 470 -2.96 -10.07 -36.31
N TYR A 471 -3.62 -10.60 -37.34
CA TYR A 471 -4.92 -11.25 -37.20
C TYR A 471 -4.81 -12.51 -36.34
N VAL A 472 -3.83 -13.37 -36.63
CA VAL A 472 -3.58 -14.62 -35.90
C VAL A 472 -3.21 -14.35 -34.44
N LEU A 473 -2.45 -13.29 -34.18
CA LEU A 473 -2.13 -12.87 -32.81
C LEU A 473 -3.40 -12.48 -32.04
N ARG A 474 -4.25 -11.64 -32.64
CA ARG A 474 -5.50 -11.19 -32.00
C ARG A 474 -6.45 -12.35 -31.73
N GLU A 475 -6.52 -13.32 -32.63
CA GLU A 475 -7.30 -14.55 -32.44
C GLU A 475 -6.79 -15.34 -31.23
N ARG A 476 -5.47 -15.61 -31.14
CA ARG A 476 -4.88 -16.31 -29.99
C ARG A 476 -5.08 -15.59 -28.66
N LEU A 477 -4.92 -14.27 -28.65
CA LEU A 477 -5.18 -13.45 -27.46
C LEU A 477 -6.66 -13.51 -27.06
N SER A 478 -7.55 -13.49 -28.05
CA SER A 478 -8.99 -13.61 -27.87
C SER A 478 -9.37 -14.98 -27.28
N ASP A 479 -8.80 -16.07 -27.78
CA ASP A 479 -9.10 -17.43 -27.30
C ASP A 479 -8.60 -17.66 -25.87
N LEU A 480 -7.40 -17.14 -25.56
CA LEU A 480 -6.88 -17.14 -24.19
C LEU A 480 -7.76 -16.29 -23.27
N ALA A 481 -8.22 -15.13 -23.74
CA ALA A 481 -9.13 -14.29 -22.97
C ALA A 481 -10.47 -14.98 -22.70
N ASP A 482 -11.04 -15.66 -23.68
CA ASP A 482 -12.27 -16.45 -23.51
C ASP A 482 -12.05 -17.57 -22.48
N SER A 483 -10.94 -18.32 -22.60
CA SER A 483 -10.61 -19.41 -21.68
C SER A 483 -10.48 -18.94 -20.22
N LEU A 484 -9.80 -17.81 -19.99
CA LEU A 484 -9.69 -17.20 -18.67
C LEU A 484 -11.05 -16.72 -18.15
N LEU A 485 -11.83 -16.07 -19.02
CA LEU A 485 -13.13 -15.51 -18.67
C LEU A 485 -14.14 -16.60 -18.32
N ASP A 486 -14.16 -17.70 -19.07
CA ASP A 486 -14.97 -18.88 -18.80
C ASP A 486 -14.58 -19.52 -17.48
N HIS A 487 -13.27 -19.74 -17.26
CA HIS A 487 -12.77 -20.39 -16.04
C HIS A 487 -13.09 -19.60 -14.78
N TYR A 488 -12.91 -18.28 -14.82
CA TYR A 488 -13.09 -17.40 -13.66
C TYR A 488 -14.49 -16.78 -13.56
N SER A 489 -15.42 -17.14 -14.45
CA SER A 489 -16.86 -16.87 -14.23
C SER A 489 -17.49 -17.85 -13.24
N ASP A 490 -16.78 -18.92 -12.86
CA ASP A 490 -17.11 -19.75 -11.71
C ASP A 490 -16.68 -19.03 -10.41
N ALA A 491 -17.61 -18.93 -9.46
CA ALA A 491 -17.40 -18.16 -8.23
C ALA A 491 -16.27 -18.71 -7.35
N GLU A 492 -16.15 -20.04 -7.25
CA GLU A 492 -15.12 -20.69 -6.42
C GLU A 492 -13.74 -20.44 -7.03
N ARG A 493 -13.59 -20.65 -8.35
CA ARG A 493 -12.34 -20.39 -9.07
C ARG A 493 -11.93 -18.92 -9.04
N PHE A 494 -12.91 -18.01 -9.16
CA PHE A 494 -12.68 -16.58 -8.97
C PHE A 494 -12.14 -16.29 -7.56
N TRP A 495 -12.73 -16.91 -6.53
CA TRP A 495 -12.32 -16.71 -5.15
C TRP A 495 -10.95 -17.31 -4.83
N HIS A 496 -10.60 -18.44 -5.45
CA HIS A 496 -9.24 -19.01 -5.41
C HIS A 496 -8.18 -18.05 -5.98
N LEU A 497 -8.54 -17.25 -6.99
CA LEU A 497 -7.66 -16.21 -7.52
C LEU A 497 -7.53 -15.02 -6.55
N VAL A 498 -8.64 -14.57 -5.96
CA VAL A 498 -8.76 -13.33 -5.16
C VAL A 498 -8.33 -13.47 -3.71
N GLU A 499 -8.91 -14.42 -2.96
CA GLU A 499 -8.81 -14.50 -1.50
C GLU A 499 -8.07 -15.75 -1.05
N GLU A 500 -8.54 -16.95 -1.40
CA GLU A 500 -8.02 -18.20 -0.82
C GLU A 500 -6.59 -18.52 -1.27
N GLY A 501 -6.28 -18.22 -2.53
CA GLY A 501 -4.92 -18.40 -3.04
C GLY A 501 -4.55 -19.83 -3.40
N SER A 502 -5.52 -20.72 -3.61
CA SER A 502 -5.26 -22.09 -4.08
C SER A 502 -4.68 -22.10 -5.50
N ALA A 503 -3.98 -23.18 -5.83
CA ALA A 503 -3.55 -23.43 -7.21
C ALA A 503 -4.75 -23.83 -8.08
N THR A 504 -4.73 -23.47 -9.36
CA THR A 504 -5.80 -23.81 -10.29
C THR A 504 -5.27 -24.02 -11.70
N ASP A 505 -5.91 -24.91 -12.46
CA ASP A 505 -5.54 -25.25 -13.83
C ASP A 505 -6.58 -24.68 -14.79
N VAL A 506 -6.15 -23.77 -15.66
CA VAL A 506 -7.01 -23.17 -16.70
C VAL A 506 -6.81 -23.95 -17.99
N ARG A 507 -7.89 -24.52 -18.54
CA ARG A 507 -7.86 -25.18 -19.85
C ARG A 507 -7.98 -24.15 -20.96
N LEU A 508 -7.05 -24.16 -21.90
CA LEU A 508 -6.99 -23.18 -22.99
C LEU A 508 -7.57 -23.77 -24.28
N GLY A 509 -8.52 -23.06 -24.89
CA GLY A 509 -9.06 -23.42 -26.20
C GLY A 509 -9.81 -24.75 -26.21
N ALA A 510 -10.61 -25.02 -25.16
CA ALA A 510 -11.56 -26.13 -25.19
C ALA A 510 -12.52 -25.92 -26.37
N ASP A 511 -12.56 -26.87 -27.29
CA ASP A 511 -13.46 -26.81 -28.44
C ASP A 511 -14.86 -27.23 -27.98
N PRO A 512 -15.88 -26.35 -28.03
CA PRO A 512 -17.24 -26.74 -27.70
C PRO A 512 -17.81 -27.84 -28.61
N ASP A 513 -17.25 -28.03 -29.80
CA ASP A 513 -17.65 -29.04 -30.78
C ASP A 513 -16.83 -30.35 -30.68
N ASP A 514 -15.71 -30.38 -29.94
CA ASP A 514 -14.93 -31.58 -29.64
C ASP A 514 -14.73 -31.75 -28.11
N PRO A 515 -15.64 -32.50 -27.44
CA PRO A 515 -15.55 -32.74 -25.99
C PRO A 515 -14.35 -33.62 -25.58
N TYR A 516 -13.56 -34.13 -26.53
CA TYR A 516 -12.36 -34.94 -26.27
C TYR A 516 -11.05 -34.16 -26.48
N TYR A 517 -11.08 -32.95 -27.02
CA TYR A 517 -9.91 -32.08 -27.12
C TYR A 517 -9.71 -31.31 -25.81
N ASP A 518 -8.96 -31.92 -24.89
CA ASP A 518 -8.41 -31.23 -23.73
C ASP A 518 -7.21 -30.39 -24.19
N GLY A 519 -7.49 -29.15 -24.62
CA GLY A 519 -6.47 -28.17 -25.00
C GLY A 519 -5.40 -27.94 -23.92
N PRO A 520 -4.34 -27.17 -24.22
CA PRO A 520 -3.24 -26.98 -23.29
C PRO A 520 -3.70 -26.39 -21.94
N VAL A 521 -3.07 -26.82 -20.85
CA VAL A 521 -3.37 -26.36 -19.50
C VAL A 521 -2.37 -25.27 -19.07
N LEU A 522 -2.89 -24.15 -18.60
CA LEU A 522 -2.13 -23.13 -17.88
C LEU A 522 -2.26 -23.38 -16.37
N HIS A 523 -1.15 -23.76 -15.74
CA HIS A 523 -1.08 -23.92 -14.28
C HIS A 523 -0.91 -22.56 -13.60
N VAL A 524 -1.89 -22.15 -12.81
CA VAL A 524 -1.82 -20.94 -11.98
C VAL A 524 -1.39 -21.35 -10.57
N PRO A 525 -0.21 -20.94 -10.11
CA PRO A 525 0.33 -21.41 -8.82
C PRO A 525 -0.48 -20.85 -7.64
N SER A 526 -0.40 -21.57 -6.52
CA SER A 526 -0.93 -21.09 -5.24
C SER A 526 -0.21 -19.81 -4.78
N VAL A 527 -0.82 -19.04 -3.89
CA VAL A 527 -0.18 -17.85 -3.28
C VAL A 527 1.08 -18.22 -2.49
N GLY A 528 1.13 -19.41 -1.88
CA GLY A 528 2.32 -19.91 -1.18
C GLY A 528 3.47 -20.14 -2.15
N GLU A 529 3.21 -20.80 -3.28
CA GLU A 529 4.20 -21.00 -4.32
C GLU A 529 4.61 -19.69 -5.00
N HIS A 530 3.66 -18.80 -5.25
CA HIS A 530 3.94 -17.46 -5.77
C HIS A 530 4.92 -16.72 -4.87
N LEU A 531 4.68 -16.67 -3.55
CA LEU A 531 5.61 -16.07 -2.60
C LEU A 531 6.98 -16.74 -2.65
N ARG A 532 7.01 -18.09 -2.66
CA ARG A 532 8.26 -18.84 -2.74
C ARG A 532 9.08 -18.45 -3.99
N ARG A 533 8.44 -18.38 -5.16
CA ARG A 533 9.09 -18.01 -6.43
C ARG A 533 9.52 -16.55 -6.44
N ALA A 534 8.67 -15.65 -5.93
CA ALA A 534 8.99 -14.24 -5.83
C ALA A 534 10.21 -13.96 -4.93
N LEU A 535 10.32 -14.69 -3.84
CA LEU A 535 11.34 -14.48 -2.81
C LEU A 535 12.64 -15.24 -3.10
N GLN A 536 12.71 -16.06 -4.16
CA GLN A 536 13.96 -16.71 -4.56
C GLN A 536 14.94 -15.69 -5.18
N PRO A 537 16.23 -15.69 -4.77
CA PRO A 537 17.24 -14.83 -5.38
C PRO A 537 17.39 -15.14 -6.87
N GLY A 538 17.35 -14.12 -7.72
CA GLY A 538 17.56 -14.29 -9.16
C GLY A 538 19.01 -14.66 -9.51
N PRO A 539 19.28 -15.14 -10.73
CA PRO A 539 20.65 -15.35 -11.21
C PRO A 539 21.52 -14.07 -11.17
N ALA A 540 20.89 -12.90 -11.32
CA ALA A 540 21.53 -11.60 -11.21
C ALA A 540 21.93 -11.26 -9.76
N ASP A 541 21.09 -11.57 -8.77
CA ASP A 541 21.40 -11.44 -7.34
C ASP A 541 22.58 -12.33 -6.95
N GLN A 542 22.61 -13.56 -7.47
CA GLN A 542 23.71 -14.51 -7.25
C GLN A 542 25.03 -14.04 -7.90
N ALA A 543 24.96 -13.21 -8.94
CA ALA A 543 26.10 -12.63 -9.62
C ALA A 543 26.52 -11.25 -9.06
N GLY A 544 25.91 -10.77 -7.97
CA GLY A 544 26.21 -9.48 -7.36
C GLY A 544 25.78 -8.27 -8.18
N ARG A 545 24.85 -8.45 -9.14
CA ARG A 545 24.28 -7.36 -9.94
C ARG A 545 22.99 -6.90 -9.28
N ALA A 546 23.08 -5.89 -8.42
CA ALA A 546 21.92 -5.24 -7.84
C ALA A 546 21.08 -4.54 -8.93
N GLY A 547 19.75 -4.69 -8.88
CA GLY A 547 18.81 -3.91 -9.69
C GLY A 547 18.19 -4.61 -10.90
N ALA A 548 18.29 -5.94 -11.02
CA ALA A 548 17.62 -6.68 -12.10
C ALA A 548 16.64 -7.72 -11.54
N ASP A 549 15.41 -7.62 -12.04
CA ASP A 549 14.39 -8.68 -12.12
C ASP A 549 13.41 -8.76 -10.93
N ASP A 550 12.41 -7.88 -10.92
CA ASP A 550 11.10 -8.18 -10.33
C ASP A 550 10.30 -9.02 -11.35
N PRO A 551 10.34 -10.37 -11.29
CA PRO A 551 9.83 -11.20 -12.37
C PRO A 551 8.32 -11.05 -12.51
N LEU A 552 7.83 -11.17 -13.73
CA LEU A 552 6.40 -11.36 -14.00
C LEU A 552 6.05 -12.83 -13.73
N LEU A 553 5.41 -13.09 -12.59
CA LEU A 553 4.97 -14.44 -12.25
C LEU A 553 3.64 -14.76 -12.93
N THR A 554 3.42 -16.03 -13.24
CA THR A 554 2.18 -16.49 -13.91
C THR A 554 0.91 -16.03 -13.20
N ARG A 555 0.88 -16.06 -11.85
CA ARG A 555 -0.27 -15.59 -11.08
C ARG A 555 -0.49 -14.06 -11.20
N ASP A 556 0.57 -13.26 -11.25
CA ASP A 556 0.46 -11.80 -11.48
C ASP A 556 -0.11 -11.50 -12.86
N LEU A 557 0.31 -12.25 -13.88
CA LEU A 557 -0.19 -12.12 -15.24
C LEU A 557 -1.69 -12.40 -15.30
N VAL A 558 -2.15 -13.52 -14.72
CA VAL A 558 -3.58 -13.89 -14.69
C VAL A 558 -4.39 -12.89 -13.88
N MET A 559 -3.92 -12.55 -12.67
CA MET A 559 -4.56 -11.55 -11.81
C MET A 559 -4.69 -10.20 -12.53
N SER A 560 -3.61 -9.74 -13.19
CA SER A 560 -3.61 -8.46 -13.89
C SER A 560 -4.46 -8.47 -15.15
N ALA A 561 -4.49 -9.59 -15.88
CA ALA A 561 -5.32 -9.75 -17.07
C ALA A 561 -6.81 -9.70 -16.73
N MET A 562 -7.24 -10.50 -15.73
CA MET A 562 -8.62 -10.48 -15.23
C MET A 562 -9.00 -9.13 -14.64
N GLY A 563 -8.08 -8.53 -13.86
CA GLY A 563 -8.22 -7.17 -13.34
C GLY A 563 -8.41 -6.13 -14.44
N CYS A 564 -7.60 -6.17 -15.49
CA CYS A 564 -7.70 -5.26 -16.62
C CYS A 564 -9.05 -5.41 -17.33
N GLY A 565 -9.53 -6.66 -17.51
CA GLY A 565 -10.87 -6.93 -18.02
C GLY A 565 -11.97 -6.24 -17.20
N LEU A 566 -11.94 -6.39 -15.88
CA LEU A 566 -12.90 -5.72 -15.00
C LEU A 566 -12.80 -4.19 -15.09
N VAL A 567 -11.59 -3.63 -15.12
CA VAL A 567 -11.39 -2.18 -15.23
C VAL A 567 -11.94 -1.62 -16.56
N PHE A 568 -11.79 -2.37 -17.67
CA PHE A 568 -12.41 -2.03 -18.95
C PHE A 568 -13.93 -2.10 -18.88
N ALA A 569 -14.48 -3.16 -18.29
CA ALA A 569 -15.92 -3.34 -18.11
C ALA A 569 -16.53 -2.17 -17.32
N LEU A 570 -15.84 -1.68 -16.29
CA LEU A 570 -16.20 -0.51 -15.49
C LEU A 570 -16.06 0.84 -16.22
N GLY A 571 -15.55 0.85 -17.46
CA GLY A 571 -15.46 2.05 -18.29
C GLY A 571 -14.15 2.84 -18.15
N TYR A 572 -13.10 2.24 -17.60
CA TYR A 572 -11.78 2.87 -17.45
C TYR A 572 -10.76 2.39 -18.50
N GLY A 573 -11.22 1.77 -19.59
CA GLY A 573 -10.34 1.23 -20.64
C GLY A 573 -9.39 2.24 -21.26
N GLU A 574 -9.86 3.46 -21.57
CA GLU A 574 -9.00 4.53 -22.10
C GLU A 574 -7.86 4.90 -21.14
N ALA A 575 -8.15 4.97 -19.83
CA ALA A 575 -7.14 5.28 -18.83
C ALA A 575 -6.11 4.14 -18.74
N MET A 576 -6.55 2.88 -18.74
CA MET A 576 -5.65 1.74 -18.72
C MET A 576 -4.75 1.66 -19.94
N VAL A 577 -5.28 1.90 -21.14
CA VAL A 577 -4.47 1.98 -22.37
C VAL A 577 -3.46 3.11 -22.26
N GLY A 578 -3.86 4.27 -21.72
CA GLY A 578 -2.95 5.40 -21.47
C GLY A 578 -1.84 5.08 -20.46
N LEU A 579 -2.12 4.28 -19.43
CA LEU A 579 -1.10 3.83 -18.47
C LEU A 579 -0.14 2.82 -19.09
N MET A 580 -0.66 1.84 -19.82
CA MET A 580 0.16 0.79 -20.48
C MET A 580 1.03 1.34 -21.61
N SER A 581 0.70 2.50 -22.19
CA SER A 581 1.55 3.13 -23.21
C SER A 581 2.73 3.93 -22.63
N MET A 582 2.82 4.07 -21.31
CA MET A 582 3.89 4.82 -20.65
C MET A 582 5.16 3.96 -20.55
N PRO A 583 6.26 4.34 -21.22
CA PRO A 583 7.48 3.52 -21.23
C PRO A 583 8.20 3.47 -19.88
N TRP A 584 7.89 4.40 -18.97
CA TRP A 584 8.50 4.52 -17.64
C TRP A 584 7.66 3.84 -16.54
N ALA A 585 6.51 3.25 -16.87
CA ALA A 585 5.60 2.62 -15.90
C ALA A 585 5.61 1.09 -16.00
N ASP A 586 5.50 0.41 -14.86
CA ASP A 586 5.07 -0.99 -14.77
C ASP A 586 3.63 -1.04 -14.23
N VAL A 587 2.69 -1.54 -15.05
CA VAL A 587 1.27 -1.62 -14.69
C VAL A 587 0.87 -3.04 -14.27
N ARG A 588 0.35 -3.16 -13.04
CA ARG A 588 -0.26 -4.39 -12.49
C ARG A 588 -1.66 -4.11 -11.99
N VAL A 589 -2.55 -5.10 -12.08
CA VAL A 589 -3.92 -4.99 -11.59
C VAL A 589 -4.19 -6.09 -10.58
N PHE A 590 -4.87 -5.76 -9.48
CA PHE A 590 -5.21 -6.66 -8.39
C PHE A 590 -6.71 -6.58 -8.12
N LEU A 591 -7.34 -7.74 -8.00
CA LEU A 591 -8.73 -7.90 -7.61
C LEU A 591 -8.77 -8.13 -6.10
N CYS A 592 -9.20 -7.14 -5.32
CA CYS A 592 -9.07 -7.13 -3.87
C CYS A 592 -10.43 -7.14 -3.17
N SER A 593 -10.60 -8.00 -2.17
CA SER A 593 -11.74 -7.94 -1.23
C SER A 593 -11.25 -7.76 0.21
N PRO A 594 -11.09 -6.51 0.68
CA PRO A 594 -10.55 -6.26 2.00
C PRO A 594 -11.43 -6.77 3.14
N LEU A 595 -12.73 -7.00 2.97
CA LEU A 595 -13.56 -7.53 4.06
C LEU A 595 -13.80 -9.03 3.94
N ALA A 596 -13.46 -9.66 2.80
CA ALA A 596 -13.80 -11.03 2.38
C ALA A 596 -15.31 -11.35 2.33
N ALA A 597 -16.11 -10.61 3.11
CA ALA A 597 -17.56 -10.61 3.13
C ALA A 597 -18.09 -9.24 2.74
N THR A 598 -19.19 -9.25 2.00
CA THR A 598 -19.84 -8.03 1.52
C THR A 598 -20.55 -7.32 2.65
N PRO A 599 -20.30 -6.03 2.90
CA PRO A 599 -20.98 -5.31 3.97
C PRO A 599 -22.40 -4.87 3.54
N GLN A 600 -23.37 -5.02 4.44
CA GLN A 600 -24.72 -4.46 4.30
C GLN A 600 -25.11 -3.59 5.50
N GLU A 601 -26.05 -2.68 5.28
CA GLU A 601 -26.65 -1.91 6.38
C GLU A 601 -27.52 -2.80 7.27
N SER A 602 -27.24 -2.77 8.59
CA SER A 602 -28.01 -3.50 9.60
C SER A 602 -29.46 -2.99 9.67
N PRO A 603 -30.48 -3.84 9.43
CA PRO A 603 -31.87 -3.41 9.52
C PRO A 603 -32.29 -3.11 10.97
N GLY A 604 -33.01 -1.99 11.17
CA GLY A 604 -33.75 -1.72 12.41
C GLY A 604 -32.92 -1.30 13.64
N ARG A 605 -31.67 -0.86 13.47
CA ARG A 605 -30.85 -0.31 14.57
C ARG A 605 -30.86 1.22 14.58
N ASP A 606 -31.01 1.81 15.76
CA ASP A 606 -30.99 3.27 15.99
C ASP A 606 -29.64 3.93 15.66
N ARG A 607 -28.58 3.14 15.49
CA ARG A 607 -27.24 3.62 15.15
C ARG A 607 -26.75 3.04 13.82
N PRO A 608 -26.03 3.84 13.02
CA PRO A 608 -25.45 3.38 11.77
C PRO A 608 -24.44 2.26 12.06
N THR A 609 -24.83 1.02 11.78
CA THR A 609 -23.96 -0.18 11.83
C THR A 609 -23.99 -0.92 10.49
N MET A 610 -23.05 -1.82 10.28
CA MET A 610 -22.90 -2.69 9.13
C MET A 610 -22.72 -4.12 9.64
N ASP A 611 -23.37 -5.06 8.97
CA ASP A 611 -23.17 -6.49 9.20
C ASP A 611 -22.68 -7.13 7.88
N PRO A 612 -22.07 -8.31 7.93
CA PRO A 612 -21.88 -9.13 6.74
C PRO A 612 -23.21 -9.39 6.00
N PHE A 613 -23.13 -9.52 4.68
CA PHE A 613 -24.31 -9.73 3.85
C PHE A 613 -24.97 -11.09 4.13
N ASP A 614 -24.15 -12.11 4.33
CA ASP A 614 -24.57 -13.43 4.80
C ASP A 614 -24.42 -13.47 6.32
N ASP A 615 -25.49 -13.79 7.04
CA ASP A 615 -25.51 -13.80 8.51
C ASP A 615 -24.76 -14.99 9.13
N THR A 616 -24.32 -15.94 8.29
CA THR A 616 -23.53 -17.10 8.71
C THR A 616 -22.02 -16.89 8.60
N VAL A 617 -21.58 -15.78 8.00
CA VAL A 617 -20.16 -15.44 7.84
C VAL A 617 -19.81 -14.18 8.62
N ASP A 618 -18.60 -14.13 9.14
CA ASP A 618 -18.05 -12.94 9.77
C ASP A 618 -17.15 -12.16 8.79
N PHE A 619 -16.92 -10.88 9.08
CA PHE A 619 -15.85 -10.14 8.41
C PHE A 619 -14.50 -10.76 8.77
N ALA A 620 -13.61 -10.89 7.79
CA ALA A 620 -12.28 -11.44 8.03
C ALA A 620 -11.46 -10.60 9.02
N ASP A 621 -10.66 -11.26 9.84
CA ASP A 621 -9.73 -10.60 10.75
C ASP A 621 -8.67 -9.82 9.96
N THR A 622 -8.05 -8.83 10.60
CA THR A 622 -6.99 -8.01 9.98
C THR A 622 -5.84 -8.86 9.44
N VAL A 623 -5.49 -9.93 10.17
CA VAL A 623 -4.37 -10.84 9.90
C VAL A 623 -4.73 -11.99 8.97
N ASP A 624 -6.01 -12.17 8.65
CA ASP A 624 -6.44 -13.24 7.76
C ASP A 624 -5.83 -13.06 6.38
N ARG A 625 -5.28 -14.16 5.85
CA ARG A 625 -4.53 -14.13 4.61
C ARG A 625 -5.46 -13.99 3.41
N SER A 626 -5.15 -13.03 2.54
CA SER A 626 -5.78 -12.82 1.24
C SER A 626 -4.73 -12.91 0.14
N ALA A 627 -5.00 -13.70 -0.89
CA ALA A 627 -4.06 -13.94 -1.98
C ALA A 627 -3.74 -12.68 -2.79
N SER A 628 -4.75 -11.87 -3.10
CA SER A 628 -4.60 -10.61 -3.84
C SER A 628 -3.89 -9.54 -3.00
N LEU A 629 -4.23 -9.40 -1.71
CA LEU A 629 -3.57 -8.45 -0.82
C LEU A 629 -2.11 -8.85 -0.54
N THR A 630 -1.82 -10.15 -0.44
CA THR A 630 -0.45 -10.68 -0.33
C THR A 630 0.38 -10.30 -1.56
N GLN A 631 -0.15 -10.52 -2.77
CA GLN A 631 0.52 -10.16 -4.03
C GLN A 631 0.72 -8.64 -4.14
N LEU A 632 -0.30 -7.85 -3.77
CA LEU A 632 -0.21 -6.40 -3.76
C LEU A 632 0.84 -5.90 -2.77
N LEU A 633 0.87 -6.41 -1.53
CA LEU A 633 1.87 -6.06 -0.52
C LEU A 633 3.27 -6.40 -1.01
N LEU A 634 3.46 -7.60 -1.58
CA LEU A 634 4.75 -8.01 -2.15
C LEU A 634 5.23 -6.99 -3.20
N ARG A 635 4.34 -6.55 -4.10
CA ARG A 635 4.66 -5.58 -5.15
C ARG A 635 4.92 -4.17 -4.61
N VAL A 636 4.20 -3.78 -3.56
CA VAL A 636 4.44 -2.56 -2.79
C VAL A 636 5.84 -2.59 -2.18
N LEU A 637 6.27 -3.69 -1.57
CA LEU A 637 7.52 -3.75 -0.80
C LEU A 637 8.78 -4.01 -1.65
N ARG A 638 8.65 -4.68 -2.80
CA ARG A 638 9.79 -4.98 -3.69
C ARG A 638 10.24 -3.78 -4.54
N GLY A 639 9.73 -2.57 -4.25
CA GLY A 639 9.88 -1.30 -4.98
C GLY A 639 11.28 -0.91 -5.48
N VAL A 640 12.30 -1.42 -4.81
CA VAL A 640 13.66 -0.85 -4.73
C VAL A 640 14.72 -1.95 -4.61
N LEU A 641 14.30 -3.21 -4.81
CA LEU A 641 15.21 -4.35 -4.91
C LEU A 641 15.79 -4.39 -6.31
#